data_AF-A0A3E1B1Q9-F1
#
_entry.id   AF-A0A3E1B1Q9-F1
#
_cell.length_a   1.000
_cell.length_b   1.000
_cell.length_c   1.000
_cell.angle_alpha   90.00
_cell.angle_beta   90.00
_cell.angle_gamma   90.00
#
_symmetry.space_group_name_H-M   'P 1'
#
loop_
_entity.id
_entity.type
_entity.pdbx_description
1 polymer ?
#
loop_
_entity_poly.entity_id
_entity_poly.type
_entity_poly.pdbx_seq_one_letter_code
_entity_poly.pdbx_strand_id
1 'polypeptide(L)'
;MMSVWSHRPRALYLGLFIAAYVLACGFAQSLAIVPGTGISIWPPGGLFIATLILAPRRSWPWWILGGCLAELLSNAIWFYSPLPAAFLIYVGNALEAVVAAWLINRVLKRPAQLETLQEVLAFVVLGAGIAPVVSATVGSATLAWFGIQSQSFVTAWPLWWIGDATGVLIVAPLALAVFHNWRGKTRLSAAQWVEAGVLGLIFLGVAALSLSGYLPFAYIIMPPLLWAAVRFEFKGAAISLALLALITAIFTMTGAGEFVGDPESQKHKQIMLQLFLAISAFSALIVAGISRQHQLAVLTLRQSVETLREREQELSQLVDMVPSHVWRLTPKGEPTFFNRRMVDFLGFDVADSDGPGMSQLEAAIHPDDAAGFTQALNHCLATGENFAMRYRLRRADGVYHWMSSRAEPMRDQAGSIVQWYGLCHDIDDQVRAEEAVRRSERTLRQMIDAVPVRVWSVEPASGSVYFNKRYQDHFRAVIADFDARGEPRIEELLQQLIHPEDAPDVQRMLQNCFESGGGTAMRFRWREKDDVYRWAECRVEPRRDDDGRVVQWYGVSLDIDEEVRALEALRDRERELSQLVDMVPVHIARMAPDGKPTFFSKRTLQSIGVDDVAAWDTPDISRSAAIIGATVHPEDGPRMREVLAHALATGEPYTIRYRRRWADGEYRWMEGRAEPLRDQNGAIVQWYAAAIDIDDEVRAQQALRERERELSQLVDIVPSLLWRLNAEGEPTFFNKRLINFLGPDIADVGKPGMKRLSAIIEAAIHPDDAENLAGALRHSFATGERFSKQYRLRRADGVYRWVRGSAEPLRDESGQIIQWYGLTHDIDDQLRIEEELRERERSLWQIVETLPAMIDCAAPDGEPVYRNPQLRDFLGYKLEELDGTGKTRLDGTLDAGVHPDDVAGVKENYAHSLRTGEPYARRHRLRRFDGEYRWVETRAAPMRNAEGVIVQWNVICLDIDAEVRAEDDLRQAREGLARASQVASLAELSASIAHEVNQPLAAVVANSHACQRWLMAEPPNMERAQRTVERIIRDANSAADVVSRIRALFKQSADRRVHTTLSGVIDEARNLMADEAARRRARMDVDVDGNLPFIAIDRIQIQQVLINLVRNGIEAMETVSGDRVIKMRVRHIGNAVQTEISDRGQGIEFPEKMFEPFFTTKENGMGMGLAICRSIVELHGGRLWAEKNNPHGATLIFTLPIETKAAS
;
A
#
# COMPACT_ATOMS: atom_id res chain seq x y z
N MET A 1 35.38 -55.43 16.50
CA MET A 1 34.32 -55.87 17.44
C MET A 1 34.27 -55.03 18.74
N MET A 2 34.60 -53.72 18.73
CA MET A 2 34.73 -52.91 19.97
C MET A 2 33.92 -51.60 20.00
N SER A 3 32.93 -51.38 19.13
CA SER A 3 32.13 -50.12 19.13
C SER A 3 30.67 -50.23 19.59
N VAL A 4 30.17 -51.44 19.93
CA VAL A 4 28.78 -51.65 20.39
C VAL A 4 28.59 -51.23 21.86
N TRP A 5 29.66 -51.23 22.66
CA TRP A 5 29.60 -51.05 24.11
C TRP A 5 29.65 -49.58 24.58
N SER A 6 29.87 -48.61 23.69
CA SER A 6 30.04 -47.19 24.03
C SER A 6 28.73 -46.42 24.26
N HIS A 7 27.57 -46.97 23.86
CA HIS A 7 26.27 -46.29 23.95
C HIS A 7 25.40 -46.90 25.07
N ARG A 8 25.93 -46.94 26.30
CA ARG A 8 25.22 -47.45 27.48
C ARG A 8 24.02 -46.57 27.84
N PRO A 9 22.81 -47.14 28.04
CA PRO A 9 21.71 -46.41 28.66
C PRO A 9 22.07 -46.09 30.12
N ARG A 10 21.43 -45.06 30.69
CA ARG A 10 21.62 -44.71 32.11
C ARG A 10 21.24 -45.90 32.99
N ALA A 11 22.09 -46.24 33.96
CA ALA A 11 21.88 -47.38 34.87
C ALA A 11 20.51 -47.34 35.56
N LEU A 12 20.04 -46.13 35.92
CA LEU A 12 18.70 -45.93 36.48
C LEU A 12 17.58 -46.41 35.55
N TYR A 13 17.63 -46.09 34.25
CA TYR A 13 16.59 -46.50 33.30
C TYR A 13 16.61 -48.00 33.03
N LEU A 14 17.80 -48.60 32.99
CA LEU A 14 17.94 -50.04 32.86
C LEU A 14 17.41 -50.77 34.11
N GLY A 15 17.69 -50.25 35.31
CA GLY A 15 17.15 -50.77 36.57
C GLY A 15 15.62 -50.64 36.66
N LEU A 16 15.06 -49.49 36.26
CA LEU A 16 13.61 -49.29 36.20
C LEU A 16 12.93 -50.23 35.20
N PHE A 17 13.54 -50.45 34.04
CA PHE A 17 13.03 -51.42 33.06
C PHE A 17 13.00 -52.83 33.63
N ILE A 18 14.09 -53.30 34.26
CA ILE A 18 14.16 -54.62 34.89
C ILE A 18 13.08 -54.76 35.97
N ALA A 19 12.96 -53.77 36.86
CA ALA A 19 11.95 -53.79 37.92
C ALA A 19 10.52 -53.81 37.36
N ALA A 20 10.22 -52.96 36.37
CA ALA A 20 8.92 -52.91 35.73
C ALA A 20 8.59 -54.21 34.98
N TYR A 21 9.57 -54.83 34.32
CA TYR A 21 9.43 -56.12 33.65
C TYR A 21 9.11 -57.23 34.65
N VAL A 22 9.80 -57.29 35.78
CA VAL A 22 9.54 -58.29 36.84
C VAL A 22 8.17 -58.12 37.48
N LEU A 23 7.72 -56.89 37.71
CA LEU A 23 6.37 -56.60 38.20
C LEU A 23 5.30 -56.97 37.16
N ALA A 24 5.56 -56.69 35.88
CA ALA A 24 4.70 -57.05 34.77
C ALA A 24 4.54 -58.58 34.64
N CYS A 25 5.61 -59.36 34.85
CA CYS A 25 5.54 -60.82 34.96
C CYS A 25 4.70 -61.28 36.15
N GLY A 26 4.84 -60.64 37.32
CA GLY A 26 4.00 -60.94 38.49
C GLY A 26 2.52 -60.69 38.24
N PHE A 27 2.18 -59.60 37.54
CA PHE A 27 0.80 -59.32 37.13
C PHE A 27 0.27 -60.31 36.08
N ALA A 28 1.12 -60.73 35.13
CA ALA A 28 0.78 -61.78 34.18
C ALA A 28 0.47 -63.11 34.90
N GLN A 29 1.29 -63.46 35.90
CA GLN A 29 1.11 -64.65 36.71
C GLN A 29 -0.14 -64.57 37.59
N SER A 30 -0.49 -63.39 38.13
CA SER A 30 -1.68 -63.23 38.96
C SER A 30 -2.97 -63.54 38.20
N LEU A 31 -2.96 -63.31 36.88
CA LEU A 31 -4.04 -63.68 35.97
C LEU A 31 -4.13 -65.18 35.65
N ALA A 32 -3.14 -65.98 36.04
CA ALA A 32 -3.09 -67.42 35.85
C ALA A 32 -3.39 -68.23 37.13
N ILE A 33 -3.65 -67.57 38.26
CA ILE A 33 -3.78 -68.21 39.60
C ILE A 33 -4.99 -69.16 39.71
N VAL A 34 -5.96 -69.11 38.78
CA VAL A 34 -7.06 -70.08 38.75
C VAL A 34 -6.57 -71.42 38.16
N PRO A 35 -6.75 -72.57 38.85
CA PRO A 35 -6.28 -73.86 38.35
C PRO A 35 -6.84 -74.17 36.95
N GLY A 36 -5.96 -74.36 35.97
CA GLY A 36 -6.33 -74.67 34.57
C GLY A 36 -6.39 -73.47 33.62
N THR A 37 -6.24 -72.23 34.11
CA THR A 37 -6.10 -71.04 33.26
C THR A 37 -4.63 -70.78 32.92
N GLY A 38 -4.29 -70.67 31.64
CA GLY A 38 -2.97 -70.21 31.22
C GLY A 38 -2.80 -68.70 31.48
N ILE A 39 -1.61 -68.17 31.25
CA ILE A 39 -1.38 -66.72 31.30
C ILE A 39 -2.30 -66.04 30.27
N SER A 40 -3.18 -65.17 30.77
CA SER A 40 -4.21 -64.54 29.93
C SER A 40 -3.67 -63.37 29.12
N ILE A 41 -2.75 -62.57 29.65
CA ILE A 41 -2.07 -61.50 28.90
C ILE A 41 -0.60 -61.45 29.28
N TRP A 42 0.25 -61.03 28.34
CA TRP A 42 1.70 -60.88 28.59
C TRP A 42 2.18 -59.41 28.54
N PRO A 43 1.93 -58.63 29.61
CA PRO A 43 2.44 -57.27 29.82
C PRO A 43 3.93 -57.03 29.50
N PRO A 44 4.88 -57.94 29.82
CA PRO A 44 6.30 -57.68 29.61
C PRO A 44 6.65 -57.42 28.14
N GLY A 45 6.00 -58.11 27.20
CA GLY A 45 6.20 -57.91 25.76
C GLY A 45 5.91 -56.46 25.33
N GLY A 46 4.78 -55.90 25.79
CA GLY A 46 4.42 -54.51 25.50
C GLY A 46 5.42 -53.48 26.06
N LEU A 47 5.88 -53.69 27.30
CA LEU A 47 6.91 -52.83 27.92
C LEU A 47 8.24 -52.91 27.16
N PHE A 48 8.62 -54.10 26.73
CA PHE A 48 9.87 -54.33 26.01
C PHE A 48 9.85 -53.68 24.62
N ILE A 49 8.75 -53.84 23.89
CA ILE A 49 8.52 -53.19 22.59
C ILE A 49 8.58 -51.67 22.72
N ALA A 50 7.85 -51.08 23.67
CA ALA A 50 7.85 -49.63 23.89
C ALA A 50 9.25 -49.09 24.20
N THR A 51 10.03 -49.86 24.98
CA THR A 51 11.41 -49.51 25.32
C THR A 51 12.32 -49.51 24.09
N LEU A 52 12.23 -50.53 23.23
CA LEU A 52 13.05 -50.62 22.01
C LEU A 52 12.64 -49.64 20.91
N ILE A 53 11.35 -49.28 20.80
CA ILE A 53 10.87 -48.24 19.89
C ILE A 53 11.51 -46.89 20.23
N LEU A 54 11.60 -46.55 21.52
CA LEU A 54 12.17 -45.27 21.97
C LEU A 54 13.70 -45.28 22.11
N ALA A 55 14.29 -46.45 22.33
CA ALA A 55 15.72 -46.59 22.52
C ALA A 55 16.50 -46.50 21.18
N PRO A 56 17.63 -45.79 21.13
CA PRO A 56 18.51 -45.83 19.96
C PRO A 56 18.94 -47.26 19.65
N ARG A 57 18.94 -47.65 18.37
CA ARG A 57 19.31 -49.01 17.92
C ARG A 57 20.67 -49.49 18.47
N ARG A 58 21.62 -48.59 18.66
CA ARG A 58 22.95 -48.89 19.25
C ARG A 58 22.89 -49.36 20.71
N SER A 59 21.82 -49.03 21.43
CA SER A 59 21.61 -49.40 22.83
C SER A 59 20.79 -50.67 23.03
N TRP A 60 20.16 -51.22 21.97
CA TRP A 60 19.32 -52.41 22.04
C TRP A 60 19.98 -53.62 22.73
N PRO A 61 21.28 -53.93 22.52
CA PRO A 61 21.92 -55.04 23.23
C PRO A 61 21.86 -54.93 24.76
N TRP A 62 21.90 -53.71 25.32
CA TRP A 62 21.77 -53.50 26.77
C TRP A 62 20.38 -53.81 27.29
N TRP A 63 19.34 -53.40 26.54
CA TRP A 63 17.95 -53.68 26.88
C TRP A 63 17.62 -55.16 26.75
N ILE A 64 18.19 -55.84 25.75
CA ILE A 64 18.09 -57.30 25.59
C ILE A 64 18.81 -58.02 26.75
N LEU A 65 20.02 -57.61 27.13
CA LEU A 65 20.68 -58.23 28.28
C LEU A 65 19.91 -57.98 29.60
N GLY A 66 19.36 -56.77 29.76
CA GLY A 66 18.49 -56.43 30.89
C GLY A 66 17.20 -57.25 30.92
N GLY A 67 16.56 -57.45 29.77
CA GLY A 67 15.36 -58.28 29.63
C GLY A 67 15.64 -59.74 29.98
N CYS A 68 16.79 -60.29 29.57
CA CYS A 68 17.20 -61.64 29.93
C CYS A 68 17.36 -61.80 31.44
N LEU A 69 18.04 -60.84 32.09
CA LEU A 69 18.19 -60.83 33.54
C LEU A 69 16.83 -60.71 34.25
N ALA A 70 15.95 -59.85 33.74
CA ALA A 70 14.60 -59.67 34.27
C ALA A 70 13.77 -60.96 34.14
N GLU A 71 13.79 -61.63 32.99
CA GLU A 71 13.06 -62.89 32.79
C GLU A 71 13.57 -64.02 33.69
N LEU A 72 14.89 -64.16 33.85
CA LEU A 72 15.46 -65.16 34.75
C LEU A 72 15.10 -64.88 36.22
N LEU A 73 15.09 -63.59 36.63
CA LEU A 73 14.66 -63.18 37.96
C LEU A 73 13.15 -63.42 38.15
N SER A 74 12.33 -63.07 37.17
CA SER A 74 10.89 -63.36 37.14
C SER A 74 10.61 -64.86 37.24
N ASN A 75 11.38 -65.69 36.52
CA ASN A 75 11.24 -67.13 36.61
C ASN A 75 11.58 -67.66 38.01
N ALA A 76 12.59 -67.10 38.68
CA ALA A 76 12.95 -67.48 40.05
C ALA A 76 11.90 -67.04 41.10
N ILE A 77 11.15 -65.98 40.84
CA ILE A 77 10.18 -65.41 41.79
C ILE A 77 8.75 -65.92 41.52
N TRP A 78 8.35 -66.07 40.26
CA TRP A 78 6.93 -66.24 39.88
C TRP A 78 6.62 -67.60 39.22
N PHE A 79 7.47 -68.07 38.30
CA PHE A 79 7.10 -69.17 37.38
C PHE A 79 7.78 -70.51 37.68
N TYR A 80 8.96 -70.51 38.29
CA TYR A 80 9.74 -71.68 38.70
C TYR A 80 9.94 -72.75 37.60
N SER A 81 9.96 -72.33 36.32
CA SER A 81 10.15 -73.23 35.19
C SER A 81 11.62 -73.64 35.04
N PRO A 82 11.92 -74.78 34.38
CA PRO A 82 13.30 -75.19 34.11
C PRO A 82 14.07 -74.07 33.41
N LEU A 83 15.29 -73.78 33.87
CA LEU A 83 16.11 -72.68 33.33
C LEU A 83 16.27 -72.72 31.81
N PRO A 84 16.48 -73.88 31.14
CA PRO A 84 16.53 -73.93 29.68
C PRO A 84 15.20 -73.52 29.01
N ALA A 85 14.07 -73.88 29.60
CA ALA A 85 12.75 -73.51 29.08
C ALA A 85 12.48 -72.01 29.26
N ALA A 86 12.77 -71.47 30.45
CA ALA A 86 12.65 -70.03 30.72
C ALA A 86 13.53 -69.19 29.78
N PHE A 87 14.76 -69.64 29.49
CA PHE A 87 15.65 -68.98 28.55
C PHE A 87 15.13 -69.03 27.10
N LEU A 88 14.56 -70.16 26.65
CA LEU A 88 13.99 -70.25 25.31
C LEU A 88 12.73 -69.39 25.14
N ILE A 89 11.88 -69.33 26.16
CA ILE A 89 10.72 -68.42 26.19
C ILE A 89 11.19 -66.96 26.13
N TYR A 90 12.23 -66.60 26.91
CA TYR A 90 12.86 -65.29 26.83
C TYR A 90 13.32 -64.95 25.40
N VAL A 91 14.01 -65.88 24.74
CA VAL A 91 14.49 -65.68 23.37
C VAL A 91 13.34 -65.38 22.42
N GLY A 92 12.20 -66.08 22.56
CA GLY A 92 10.97 -65.80 21.81
C GLY A 92 10.47 -64.36 22.03
N ASN A 93 10.31 -63.95 23.28
CA ASN A 93 9.84 -62.61 23.67
C ASN A 93 10.80 -61.49 23.24
N ALA A 94 12.11 -61.73 23.32
CA ALA A 94 13.12 -60.78 22.87
C ALA A 94 13.12 -60.62 21.35
N LEU A 95 12.95 -61.72 20.61
CA LEU A 95 12.83 -61.68 19.15
C LEU A 95 11.55 -60.97 18.71
N GLU A 96 10.41 -61.23 19.35
CA GLU A 96 9.17 -60.46 19.15
C GLU A 96 9.44 -58.95 19.33
N ALA A 97 10.03 -58.56 20.47
CA ALA A 97 10.26 -57.16 20.78
C ALA A 97 11.17 -56.45 19.76
N VAL A 98 12.22 -57.14 19.31
CA VAL A 98 13.15 -56.65 18.28
C VAL A 98 12.47 -56.54 16.92
N VAL A 99 11.68 -57.55 16.51
CA VAL A 99 10.96 -57.55 15.24
C VAL A 99 9.91 -56.45 15.20
N ALA A 100 9.12 -56.29 16.25
CA ALA A 100 8.14 -55.22 16.39
C ALA A 100 8.80 -53.84 16.26
N ALA A 101 9.82 -53.56 17.09
CA ALA A 101 10.50 -52.28 17.08
C ALA A 101 11.23 -52.00 15.75
N TRP A 102 11.74 -53.03 15.07
CA TRP A 102 12.36 -52.88 13.75
C TRP A 102 11.34 -52.55 12.66
N LEU A 103 10.23 -53.28 12.60
CA LEU A 103 9.15 -53.06 11.63
C LEU A 103 8.53 -51.67 11.78
N ILE A 104 8.17 -51.29 13.02
CA ILE A 104 7.53 -50.01 13.32
C ILE A 104 8.46 -48.85 12.95
N ASN A 105 9.73 -48.89 13.38
CA ASN A 105 10.70 -47.84 13.07
C ASN A 105 11.04 -47.77 11.57
N ARG A 106 10.93 -48.88 10.83
CA ARG A 106 11.16 -48.91 9.39
C ARG A 106 10.01 -48.25 8.62
N VAL A 107 8.76 -48.48 9.05
CA VAL A 107 7.57 -47.93 8.39
C VAL A 107 7.38 -46.44 8.71
N LEU A 108 7.55 -46.05 9.98
CA LEU A 108 7.23 -44.68 10.42
C LEU A 108 8.39 -43.69 10.24
N LYS A 109 9.61 -44.13 9.90
CA LYS A 109 10.85 -43.35 9.73
C LYS A 109 11.27 -42.46 10.93
N ARG A 110 10.42 -42.33 11.94
CA ARG A 110 10.59 -41.61 13.20
C ARG A 110 10.11 -42.53 14.35
N PRO A 111 10.59 -42.34 15.59
CA PRO A 111 10.11 -43.12 16.73
C PRO A 111 8.61 -42.89 16.91
N ALA A 112 7.84 -43.98 17.03
CA ALA A 112 6.38 -43.93 17.09
C ALA A 112 5.92 -43.16 18.34
N GLN A 113 5.13 -42.12 18.12
CA GLN A 113 4.54 -41.32 19.20
C GLN A 113 3.05 -41.65 19.41
N LEU A 114 2.47 -42.40 18.48
CA LEU A 114 1.04 -42.73 18.43
C LEU A 114 0.21 -41.44 18.39
N GLU A 115 0.55 -40.50 17.50
CA GLU A 115 -0.20 -39.24 17.39
C GLU A 115 -1.18 -39.22 16.21
N THR A 116 -0.98 -40.10 15.24
CA THR A 116 -1.80 -40.18 14.02
C THR A 116 -2.44 -41.55 13.87
N LEU A 117 -3.54 -41.63 13.12
CA LEU A 117 -4.18 -42.90 12.81
C LEU A 117 -3.22 -43.87 12.09
N GLN A 118 -2.35 -43.36 11.21
CA GLN A 118 -1.35 -44.18 10.52
C GLN A 118 -0.35 -44.81 11.49
N GLU A 119 0.11 -44.07 12.50
CA GLU A 119 1.00 -44.59 13.53
C GLU A 119 0.34 -45.67 14.38
N VAL A 120 -0.93 -45.45 14.78
CA VAL A 120 -1.70 -46.46 15.52
C VAL A 120 -1.90 -47.73 14.71
N LEU A 121 -2.32 -47.61 13.45
CA LEU A 121 -2.53 -48.77 12.59
C LEU A 121 -1.24 -49.54 12.34
N ALA A 122 -0.12 -48.84 12.10
CA ALA A 122 1.20 -49.46 11.99
C ALA A 122 1.59 -50.18 13.29
N PHE A 123 1.34 -49.57 14.45
CA PHE A 123 1.63 -50.16 15.75
C PHE A 123 0.78 -51.42 16.01
N VAL A 124 -0.53 -51.35 15.80
CA VAL A 124 -1.44 -52.49 15.98
C VAL A 124 -1.07 -53.64 15.06
N VAL A 125 -0.95 -53.38 13.76
CA VAL A 125 -0.72 -54.44 12.77
C VAL A 125 0.67 -55.06 12.94
N LEU A 126 1.72 -54.24 13.04
CA LEU A 126 3.10 -54.75 13.06
C LEU A 126 3.51 -55.20 14.47
N GLY A 127 3.13 -54.46 15.50
CA GLY A 127 3.53 -54.69 16.88
C GLY A 127 2.67 -55.71 17.63
N ALA A 128 1.34 -55.66 17.47
CA ALA A 128 0.44 -56.59 18.16
C ALA A 128 -0.11 -57.71 17.27
N GLY A 129 -0.15 -57.53 15.94
CA GLY A 129 -0.58 -58.57 15.01
C GLY A 129 0.55 -59.52 14.60
N ILE A 130 1.58 -58.96 13.95
CA ILE A 130 2.64 -59.74 13.28
C ILE A 130 3.75 -60.16 14.23
N ALA A 131 4.30 -59.26 15.04
CA ALA A 131 5.45 -59.59 15.89
C ALA A 131 5.19 -60.75 16.89
N PRO A 132 4.02 -60.84 17.56
CA PRO A 132 3.74 -61.90 18.52
C PRO A 132 3.66 -63.31 17.90
N VAL A 133 3.59 -63.43 16.57
CA VAL A 133 3.72 -64.73 15.89
C VAL A 133 5.06 -65.38 16.22
N VAL A 134 6.11 -64.59 16.43
CA VAL A 134 7.46 -65.07 16.75
C VAL A 134 7.51 -65.65 18.16
N SER A 135 7.05 -64.90 19.17
CA SER A 135 7.00 -65.36 20.55
C SER A 135 6.05 -66.54 20.72
N ALA A 136 4.85 -66.50 20.12
CA ALA A 136 3.87 -67.59 20.19
C ALA A 136 4.43 -68.90 19.61
N THR A 137 5.19 -68.83 18.52
CA THR A 137 5.80 -70.01 17.89
C THR A 137 6.91 -70.60 18.77
N VAL A 138 7.82 -69.76 19.25
CA VAL A 138 8.95 -70.20 20.10
C VAL A 138 8.45 -70.69 21.47
N GLY A 139 7.53 -69.96 22.10
CA GLY A 139 6.94 -70.28 23.39
C GLY A 139 6.15 -71.58 23.36
N SER A 140 5.27 -71.76 22.36
CA SER A 140 4.47 -72.98 22.22
C SER A 140 5.31 -74.21 21.90
N ALA A 141 6.36 -74.06 21.08
CA ALA A 141 7.31 -75.15 20.82
C ALA A 141 8.08 -75.53 22.09
N THR A 142 8.47 -74.54 22.89
CA THR A 142 9.17 -74.77 24.16
C THR A 142 8.27 -75.47 25.18
N LEU A 143 7.01 -75.05 25.34
CA LEU A 143 6.06 -75.74 26.22
C LEU A 143 5.87 -77.21 25.82
N ALA A 144 5.68 -77.47 24.53
CA ALA A 144 5.49 -78.82 24.01
C ALA A 144 6.74 -79.70 24.20
N TRP A 145 7.93 -79.13 24.00
CA TRP A 145 9.21 -79.85 24.12
C TRP A 145 9.52 -80.26 25.57
N PHE A 146 9.24 -79.39 26.54
CA PHE A 146 9.52 -79.63 27.96
C PHE A 146 8.33 -80.25 28.72
N GLY A 147 7.19 -80.50 28.05
CA GLY A 147 6.00 -81.08 28.68
C GLY A 147 5.35 -80.19 29.75
N ILE A 148 5.58 -78.87 29.68
CA ILE A 148 5.11 -77.91 30.68
C ILE A 148 3.59 -77.73 30.54
N GLN A 149 2.85 -77.86 31.65
CA GLN A 149 1.38 -77.76 31.71
C GLN A 149 0.60 -78.72 30.78
N SER A 150 1.23 -79.79 30.29
CA SER A 150 0.60 -80.79 29.40
C SER A 150 -0.06 -80.21 28.13
N GLN A 151 0.43 -79.07 27.65
CA GLN A 151 -0.08 -78.38 26.46
C GLN A 151 0.59 -78.90 25.18
N SER A 152 -0.18 -79.02 24.09
CA SER A 152 0.36 -79.31 22.76
C SER A 152 0.63 -78.01 22.00
N PHE A 153 1.53 -78.03 21.02
CA PHE A 153 1.83 -76.85 20.19
C PHE A 153 0.56 -76.20 19.62
N VAL A 154 -0.34 -77.00 19.06
CA VAL A 154 -1.58 -76.52 18.41
C VAL A 154 -2.56 -75.88 19.40
N THR A 155 -2.55 -76.32 20.66
CA THR A 155 -3.44 -75.79 21.69
C THR A 155 -2.87 -74.56 22.40
N ALA A 156 -1.54 -74.50 22.56
CA ALA A 156 -0.87 -73.36 23.18
C ALA A 156 -0.77 -72.15 22.25
N TRP A 157 -0.52 -72.37 20.95
CA TRP A 157 -0.19 -71.31 19.99
C TRP A 157 -1.23 -70.18 19.90
N PRO A 158 -2.54 -70.44 19.71
CA PRO A 158 -3.52 -69.36 19.57
C PRO A 158 -3.70 -68.59 20.88
N LEU A 159 -3.68 -69.27 22.04
CA LEU A 159 -3.79 -68.63 23.35
C LEU A 159 -2.59 -67.74 23.66
N TRP A 160 -1.40 -68.19 23.26
CA TRP A 160 -0.15 -67.44 23.40
C TRP A 160 -0.16 -66.19 22.53
N TRP A 161 -0.50 -66.34 21.25
CA TRP A 161 -0.54 -65.22 20.31
C TRP A 161 -1.51 -64.14 20.74
N ILE A 162 -2.74 -64.49 21.13
CA ILE A 162 -3.73 -63.49 21.58
C ILE A 162 -3.30 -62.88 22.91
N GLY A 163 -2.71 -63.65 23.83
CA GLY A 163 -2.20 -63.16 25.11
C GLY A 163 -1.07 -62.12 24.97
N ASP A 164 -0.10 -62.39 24.09
CA ASP A 164 0.98 -61.46 23.78
C ASP A 164 0.45 -60.22 23.05
N ALA A 165 -0.36 -60.41 22.00
CA ALA A 165 -0.99 -59.31 21.25
C ALA A 165 -1.76 -58.35 22.19
N THR A 166 -2.54 -58.90 23.12
CA THR A 166 -3.30 -58.12 24.09
C THR A 166 -2.39 -57.40 25.08
N GLY A 167 -1.33 -58.07 25.56
CA GLY A 167 -0.30 -57.46 26.40
C GLY A 167 0.38 -56.26 25.72
N VAL A 168 0.69 -56.39 24.43
CA VAL A 168 1.26 -55.31 23.62
C VAL A 168 0.29 -54.15 23.47
N LEU A 169 -0.98 -54.40 23.14
CA LEU A 169 -2.00 -53.35 22.94
C LEU A 169 -2.33 -52.55 24.21
N ILE A 170 -2.17 -53.14 25.39
CA ILE A 170 -2.48 -52.47 26.65
C ILE A 170 -1.25 -51.76 27.22
N VAL A 171 -0.13 -52.46 27.29
CA VAL A 171 1.02 -52.02 28.09
C VAL A 171 1.98 -51.16 27.28
N ALA A 172 2.16 -51.41 25.99
CA ALA A 172 3.06 -50.59 25.19
C ALA A 172 2.54 -49.15 25.04
N PRO A 173 1.25 -48.87 24.74
CA PRO A 173 0.75 -47.49 24.70
C PRO A 173 0.85 -46.79 26.05
N LEU A 174 0.60 -47.50 27.16
CA LEU A 174 0.76 -46.96 28.51
C LEU A 174 2.22 -46.58 28.78
N ALA A 175 3.17 -47.47 28.47
CA ALA A 175 4.59 -47.21 28.64
C ALA A 175 5.04 -46.02 27.77
N LEU A 176 4.61 -45.96 26.50
CA LEU A 176 4.88 -44.83 25.61
C LEU A 176 4.29 -43.53 26.18
N ALA A 177 3.06 -43.53 26.67
CA ALA A 177 2.43 -42.34 27.27
C ALA A 177 3.18 -41.84 28.52
N VAL A 178 3.62 -42.76 29.39
CA VAL A 178 4.42 -42.43 30.57
C VAL A 178 5.78 -41.86 30.17
N PHE A 179 6.49 -42.50 29.23
CA PHE A 179 7.81 -42.05 28.79
C PHE A 179 7.79 -40.68 28.09
N HIS A 180 6.75 -40.37 27.32
CA HIS A 180 6.58 -39.06 26.69
C HIS A 180 6.19 -37.97 27.71
N ASN A 181 5.26 -38.25 28.63
CA ASN A 181 4.87 -37.31 29.68
C ASN A 181 6.00 -36.99 30.65
N TRP A 182 6.90 -37.95 30.93
CA TRP A 182 8.04 -37.71 31.82
C TRP A 182 9.01 -36.67 31.25
N ARG A 183 8.99 -36.43 29.93
CA ARG A 183 9.79 -35.41 29.25
C ARG A 183 9.04 -34.11 28.95
N GLY A 184 7.70 -34.07 29.06
CA GLY A 184 6.86 -32.95 28.65
C GLY A 184 6.13 -32.24 29.79
N LYS A 185 6.19 -30.90 29.83
CA LYS A 185 5.44 -30.05 30.79
C LYS A 185 3.99 -29.80 30.34
N THR A 186 3.17 -30.84 30.16
CA THR A 186 1.73 -30.62 29.92
C THR A 186 0.99 -30.58 31.27
N ARG A 187 0.60 -29.39 31.72
CA ARG A 187 -0.26 -29.20 32.92
C ARG A 187 -1.72 -29.16 32.47
N LEU A 188 -2.52 -30.15 32.89
CA LEU A 188 -3.97 -30.12 32.72
C LEU A 188 -4.57 -28.97 33.55
N SER A 189 -5.62 -28.33 33.03
CA SER A 189 -6.35 -27.30 33.77
C SER A 189 -7.16 -27.90 34.93
N ALA A 190 -7.53 -27.09 35.92
CA ALA A 190 -8.34 -27.55 37.05
C ALA A 190 -9.67 -28.17 36.61
N ALA A 191 -10.32 -27.62 35.57
CA ALA A 191 -11.54 -28.16 34.99
C ALA A 191 -11.32 -29.54 34.34
N GLN A 192 -10.23 -29.71 33.60
CA GLN A 192 -9.88 -31.01 32.99
C GLN A 192 -9.58 -32.08 34.04
N TRP A 193 -9.01 -31.71 35.19
CA TRP A 193 -8.81 -32.64 36.30
C TRP A 193 -10.11 -33.09 36.95
N VAL A 194 -11.06 -32.17 37.16
CA VAL A 194 -12.40 -32.51 37.67
C VAL A 194 -13.13 -33.44 36.70
N GLU A 195 -13.09 -33.12 35.40
CA GLU A 195 -13.68 -33.93 34.35
C GLU A 195 -13.05 -35.33 34.28
N ALA A 196 -11.73 -35.44 34.35
CA ALA A 196 -11.03 -36.71 34.40
C ALA A 196 -11.42 -37.54 35.65
N GLY A 197 -11.60 -36.88 36.79
CA GLY A 197 -12.06 -37.51 38.02
C GLY A 197 -13.48 -38.08 37.90
N VAL A 198 -14.41 -37.30 37.36
CA VAL A 198 -15.80 -37.74 37.14
C VAL A 198 -15.85 -38.90 36.14
N LEU A 199 -15.16 -38.77 35.01
CA LEU A 199 -15.10 -39.83 34.00
C LEU A 199 -14.46 -41.10 34.56
N GLY A 200 -13.41 -40.96 35.36
CA GLY A 200 -12.76 -42.07 36.06
C GLY A 200 -13.71 -42.80 37.02
N LEU A 201 -14.51 -42.08 37.80
CA LEU A 201 -15.52 -42.68 38.68
C LEU A 201 -16.60 -43.44 37.90
N ILE A 202 -17.10 -42.86 36.81
CA ILE A 202 -18.06 -43.52 35.92
C ILE A 202 -17.45 -44.80 35.35
N PHE A 203 -16.22 -44.70 34.84
CA PHE A 203 -15.50 -45.84 34.27
C PHE A 203 -15.33 -46.96 35.29
N LEU A 204 -14.85 -46.65 36.50
CA LEU A 204 -14.67 -47.63 37.58
C LEU A 204 -15.99 -48.28 38.01
N GLY A 205 -17.06 -47.50 38.16
CA GLY A 205 -18.38 -48.00 38.52
C GLY A 205 -18.94 -48.95 37.47
N VAL A 206 -18.88 -48.56 36.20
CA VAL A 206 -19.33 -49.41 35.08
C VAL A 206 -18.46 -50.66 34.94
N ALA A 207 -17.14 -50.54 35.12
CA ALA A 207 -16.21 -51.68 35.09
C ALA A 207 -16.56 -52.71 36.16
N ALA A 208 -16.75 -52.27 37.41
CA ALA A 208 -17.06 -53.16 38.51
C ALA A 208 -18.42 -53.85 38.35
N LEU A 209 -19.45 -53.12 37.92
CA LEU A 209 -20.79 -53.67 37.69
C LEU A 209 -20.84 -54.62 36.50
N SER A 210 -20.11 -54.30 35.43
CA SER A 210 -20.04 -55.13 34.24
C SER A 210 -19.29 -56.43 34.50
N LEU A 211 -18.09 -56.33 35.09
CA LEU A 211 -17.19 -57.48 35.23
C LEU A 211 -17.59 -58.41 36.37
N SER A 212 -18.40 -57.95 37.33
CA SER A 212 -18.96 -58.79 38.41
C SER A 212 -20.10 -59.72 37.96
N GLY A 213 -20.52 -59.65 36.69
CA GLY A 213 -21.65 -60.41 36.15
C GLY A 213 -23.03 -59.86 36.58
N TYR A 214 -23.08 -58.71 37.26
CA TYR A 214 -24.34 -58.04 37.61
C TYR A 214 -25.05 -57.49 36.37
N LEU A 215 -24.29 -57.05 35.37
CA LEU A 215 -24.81 -56.67 34.05
C LEU A 215 -24.55 -57.81 33.04
N PRO A 216 -25.50 -58.11 32.15
CA PRO A 216 -25.39 -59.24 31.21
C PRO A 216 -24.43 -59.00 30.03
N PHE A 217 -23.69 -57.89 30.00
CA PHE A 217 -22.84 -57.50 28.86
C PHE A 217 -21.54 -56.81 29.29
N ALA A 218 -20.42 -57.55 29.22
CA ALA A 218 -19.05 -57.02 29.41
C ALA A 218 -18.74 -55.75 28.59
N TYR A 219 -19.34 -55.59 27.40
CA TYR A 219 -19.06 -54.48 26.47
C TYR A 219 -19.69 -53.13 26.86
N ILE A 220 -20.50 -53.06 27.93
CA ILE A 220 -21.08 -51.79 28.40
C ILE A 220 -20.01 -50.82 28.94
N ILE A 221 -18.77 -51.28 29.15
CA ILE A 221 -17.62 -50.43 29.45
C ILE A 221 -17.07 -49.67 28.22
N MET A 222 -17.48 -50.03 27.00
CA MET A 222 -16.99 -49.37 25.79
C MET A 222 -17.34 -47.87 25.75
N PRO A 223 -18.57 -47.41 26.03
CA PRO A 223 -18.88 -45.99 26.01
C PRO A 223 -17.98 -45.13 26.92
N PRO A 224 -17.77 -45.43 28.22
CA PRO A 224 -16.86 -44.62 29.04
C PRO A 224 -15.39 -44.78 28.62
N LEU A 225 -14.98 -45.95 28.11
CA LEU A 225 -13.64 -46.17 27.55
C LEU A 225 -13.38 -45.27 26.32
N LEU A 226 -14.32 -45.26 25.37
CA LEU A 226 -14.25 -44.46 24.16
C LEU A 226 -14.39 -42.98 24.48
N TRP A 227 -15.20 -42.60 25.48
CA TRP A 227 -15.26 -41.22 25.96
C TRP A 227 -13.91 -40.76 26.50
N ALA A 228 -13.22 -41.60 27.29
CA ALA A 228 -11.86 -41.30 27.74
C ALA A 228 -10.88 -41.16 26.57
N ALA A 229 -11.00 -42.01 25.54
CA ALA A 229 -10.19 -41.95 24.34
C ALA A 229 -10.46 -40.70 23.48
N VAL A 230 -11.71 -40.24 23.36
CA VAL A 230 -12.04 -39.01 22.65
C VAL A 230 -11.55 -37.79 23.41
N ARG A 231 -11.80 -37.76 24.73
CA ARG A 231 -11.61 -36.55 25.54
C ARG A 231 -10.17 -36.33 25.98
N PHE A 232 -9.48 -37.39 26.37
CA PHE A 232 -8.10 -37.36 26.86
C PHE A 232 -7.13 -38.09 25.92
N GLU A 233 -7.58 -38.35 24.69
CA GLU A 233 -6.78 -38.91 23.59
C GLU A 233 -6.11 -40.22 24.02
N PHE A 234 -4.85 -40.43 23.62
CA PHE A 234 -4.08 -41.63 23.94
C PHE A 234 -3.84 -41.84 25.43
N LYS A 235 -3.70 -40.76 26.21
CA LYS A 235 -3.49 -40.87 27.65
C LYS A 235 -4.73 -41.43 28.33
N GLY A 236 -5.90 -40.94 27.95
CA GLY A 236 -7.20 -41.44 28.42
C GLY A 236 -7.42 -42.90 28.05
N ALA A 237 -7.18 -43.25 26.78
CA ALA A 237 -7.30 -44.63 26.31
C ALA A 237 -6.35 -45.57 27.06
N ALA A 238 -5.05 -45.25 27.13
CA ALA A 238 -4.05 -46.11 27.74
C ALA A 238 -4.28 -46.33 29.24
N ILE A 239 -4.62 -45.28 30.00
CA ILE A 239 -4.91 -45.38 31.43
C ILE A 239 -6.17 -46.21 31.66
N SER A 240 -7.24 -45.96 30.89
CA SER A 240 -8.50 -46.68 31.03
C SER A 240 -8.35 -48.16 30.67
N LEU A 241 -7.57 -48.50 29.64
CA LEU A 241 -7.26 -49.89 29.29
C LEU A 241 -6.43 -50.59 30.36
N ALA A 242 -5.45 -49.91 30.95
CA ALA A 242 -4.66 -50.45 32.04
C ALA A 242 -5.50 -50.70 33.29
N LEU A 243 -6.40 -49.76 33.64
CA LEU A 243 -7.38 -49.93 34.71
C LEU A 243 -8.35 -51.07 34.40
N LEU A 244 -8.84 -51.18 33.17
CA LEU A 244 -9.68 -52.30 32.73
C LEU A 244 -8.98 -53.63 32.94
N ALA A 245 -7.73 -53.77 32.48
CA ALA A 245 -6.94 -54.97 32.67
C ALA A 245 -6.74 -55.31 34.15
N LEU A 246 -6.44 -54.30 34.97
CA LEU A 246 -6.25 -54.46 36.42
C LEU A 246 -7.53 -54.90 37.14
N ILE A 247 -8.65 -54.23 36.87
CA ILE A 247 -9.95 -54.56 37.46
C ILE A 247 -10.36 -55.97 37.05
N THR A 248 -10.18 -56.29 35.77
CA THR A 248 -10.48 -57.63 35.26
C THR A 248 -9.60 -58.67 35.95
N ALA A 249 -8.32 -58.39 36.19
CA ALA A 249 -7.45 -59.27 36.97
C ALA A 249 -7.95 -59.50 38.40
N ILE A 250 -8.38 -58.45 39.09
CA ILE A 250 -8.92 -58.55 40.45
C ILE A 250 -10.18 -59.42 40.48
N PHE A 251 -11.11 -59.24 39.53
CA PHE A 251 -12.34 -60.05 39.45
C PHE A 251 -12.06 -61.50 39.07
N THR A 252 -11.09 -61.75 38.18
CA THR A 252 -10.65 -63.11 37.84
C THR A 252 -10.01 -63.81 39.04
N MET A 253 -9.15 -63.13 39.81
CA MET A 253 -8.49 -63.69 41.00
C MET A 253 -9.47 -63.99 42.14
N THR A 254 -10.49 -63.16 42.31
CA THR A 254 -11.51 -63.33 43.36
C THR A 254 -12.59 -64.35 43.00
N GLY A 255 -12.58 -64.87 41.76
CA GLY A 255 -13.59 -65.81 41.27
C GLY A 255 -14.96 -65.18 41.01
N ALA A 256 -15.09 -63.85 41.17
CA ALA A 256 -16.33 -63.09 41.02
C ALA A 256 -16.50 -62.49 39.61
N GLY A 257 -15.65 -62.86 38.66
CA GLY A 257 -15.63 -62.30 37.31
C GLY A 257 -16.53 -63.04 36.30
N GLU A 258 -17.12 -62.31 35.36
CA GLU A 258 -17.89 -62.85 34.21
C GLU A 258 -17.06 -63.82 33.33
N PHE A 259 -15.73 -63.70 33.40
CA PHE A 259 -14.74 -64.51 32.68
C PHE A 259 -14.19 -65.69 33.50
N VAL A 260 -14.83 -66.07 34.60
CA VAL A 260 -14.50 -67.28 35.38
C VAL A 260 -15.52 -68.38 35.06
N GLY A 261 -15.07 -69.62 34.83
CA GLY A 261 -15.90 -70.77 34.47
C GLY A 261 -15.59 -72.05 35.25
N ASP A 262 -16.31 -73.13 34.96
CA ASP A 262 -15.93 -74.48 35.40
C ASP A 262 -14.73 -75.02 34.59
N PRO A 263 -13.97 -76.02 35.07
CA PRO A 263 -12.75 -76.49 34.41
C PRO A 263 -12.91 -76.87 32.92
N GLU A 264 -14.12 -77.26 32.50
CA GLU A 264 -14.43 -77.55 31.09
C GLU A 264 -14.64 -76.29 30.23
N SER A 265 -15.24 -75.22 30.77
CA SER A 265 -15.45 -73.94 30.06
C SER A 265 -14.32 -72.91 30.23
N GLN A 266 -13.37 -73.14 31.16
CA GLN A 266 -12.29 -72.20 31.47
C GLN A 266 -11.47 -71.72 30.26
N LYS A 267 -11.14 -72.62 29.31
CA LYS A 267 -10.42 -72.23 28.09
C LYS A 267 -11.22 -71.27 27.21
N HIS A 268 -12.53 -71.48 27.09
CA HIS A 268 -13.41 -70.59 26.32
C HIS A 268 -13.53 -69.22 27.00
N LYS A 269 -13.64 -69.21 28.34
CA LYS A 269 -13.69 -67.98 29.14
C LYS A 269 -12.39 -67.17 29.07
N GLN A 270 -11.23 -67.84 29.06
CA GLN A 270 -9.93 -67.20 28.83
C GLN A 270 -9.84 -66.55 27.44
N ILE A 271 -10.29 -67.24 26.39
CA ILE A 271 -10.34 -66.67 25.03
C ILE A 271 -11.28 -65.47 24.98
N MET A 272 -12.45 -65.54 25.62
CA MET A 272 -13.40 -64.42 25.69
C MET A 272 -12.78 -63.21 26.40
N LEU A 273 -12.07 -63.41 27.51
CA LEU A 273 -11.36 -62.34 28.22
C LEU A 273 -10.30 -61.69 27.34
N GLN A 274 -9.45 -62.50 26.69
CA GLN A 274 -8.40 -62.03 25.81
C GLN A 274 -8.96 -61.23 24.62
N LEU A 275 -9.99 -61.76 23.96
CA LEU A 275 -10.66 -61.06 22.85
C LEU A 275 -11.34 -59.78 23.31
N PHE A 276 -12.01 -59.79 24.47
CA PHE A 276 -12.64 -58.62 25.03
C PHE A 276 -11.62 -57.50 25.27
N LEU A 277 -10.49 -57.80 25.92
CA LEU A 277 -9.42 -56.84 26.16
C LEU A 277 -8.74 -56.36 24.87
N ALA A 278 -8.49 -57.27 23.92
CA ALA A 278 -7.89 -56.94 22.63
C ALA A 278 -8.80 -56.01 21.80
N ILE A 279 -10.10 -56.32 21.69
CA ILE A 279 -11.08 -55.50 20.98
C ILE A 279 -11.23 -54.14 21.67
N SER A 280 -11.30 -54.12 23.01
CA SER A 280 -11.32 -52.87 23.79
C SER A 280 -10.13 -51.98 23.46
N ALA A 281 -8.94 -52.57 23.48
CA ALA A 281 -7.70 -51.84 23.24
C ALA A 281 -7.61 -51.34 21.81
N PHE A 282 -7.94 -52.18 20.83
CA PHE A 282 -7.98 -51.82 19.42
C PHE A 282 -8.94 -50.65 19.15
N SER A 283 -10.19 -50.75 19.62
CA SER A 283 -11.20 -49.71 19.42
C SER A 283 -10.80 -48.39 20.10
N ALA A 284 -10.33 -48.44 21.35
CA ALA A 284 -9.94 -47.24 22.09
C ALA A 284 -8.74 -46.53 21.48
N LEU A 285 -7.72 -47.27 21.01
CA LEU A 285 -6.53 -46.67 20.39
C LEU A 285 -6.83 -46.05 19.03
N ILE A 286 -7.70 -46.67 18.22
CA ILE A 286 -8.12 -46.08 16.93
C ILE A 286 -8.88 -44.78 17.17
N VAL A 287 -9.85 -44.78 18.08
CA VAL A 287 -10.65 -43.59 18.38
C VAL A 287 -9.76 -42.47 18.95
N ALA A 288 -8.79 -42.80 19.81
CA ALA A 288 -7.79 -41.84 20.27
C ALA A 288 -6.97 -41.23 19.11
N GLY A 289 -6.55 -42.07 18.14
CA GLY A 289 -5.80 -41.61 16.96
C GLY A 289 -6.60 -40.68 16.05
N ILE A 290 -7.87 -40.99 15.81
CA ILE A 290 -8.77 -40.15 15.02
C ILE A 290 -9.05 -38.83 15.75
N SER A 291 -9.36 -38.89 17.04
CA SER A 291 -9.65 -37.69 17.85
C SER A 291 -8.47 -36.72 17.87
N ARG A 292 -7.25 -37.24 18.11
CA ARG A 292 -6.02 -36.44 18.11
C ARG A 292 -5.76 -35.74 16.78
N GLN A 293 -5.86 -36.50 15.68
CA GLN A 293 -5.66 -35.97 14.33
C GLN A 293 -6.69 -34.88 13.98
N HIS A 294 -7.94 -35.04 14.42
CA HIS A 294 -8.99 -34.04 14.24
C HIS A 294 -8.70 -32.76 15.03
N GLN A 295 -8.31 -32.86 16.31
CA GLN A 295 -8.00 -31.68 17.12
C GLN A 295 -6.80 -30.89 16.57
N LEU A 296 -5.77 -31.59 16.10
CA LEU A 296 -4.63 -30.94 15.44
C LEU A 296 -5.08 -30.16 14.21
N ALA A 297 -5.90 -30.76 13.33
CA ALA A 297 -6.41 -30.07 12.14
C ALA A 297 -7.25 -28.82 12.46
N VAL A 298 -8.08 -28.88 13.51
CA VAL A 298 -8.87 -27.72 13.96
C VAL A 298 -8.00 -26.60 14.51
N LEU A 299 -6.92 -26.93 15.24
CA LEU A 299 -5.98 -25.94 15.75
C LEU A 299 -5.20 -25.27 14.62
N THR A 300 -4.72 -26.03 13.63
CA THR A 300 -4.03 -25.47 12.47
C THR A 300 -4.94 -24.53 11.69
N LEU A 301 -6.23 -24.87 11.54
CA LEU A 301 -7.22 -24.02 10.88
C LEU A 301 -7.44 -22.69 11.62
N ARG A 302 -7.50 -22.73 12.96
CA ARG A 302 -7.63 -21.51 13.77
C ARG A 302 -6.39 -20.62 13.60
N GLN A 303 -5.21 -21.22 13.64
CA GLN A 303 -3.96 -20.48 13.43
C GLN A 303 -3.92 -19.86 12.03
N SER A 304 -4.29 -20.58 10.97
CA SER A 304 -4.32 -20.01 9.63
C SER A 304 -5.34 -18.87 9.49
N VAL A 305 -6.49 -18.96 10.15
CA VAL A 305 -7.50 -17.88 10.18
C VAL A 305 -6.99 -16.67 10.96
N GLU A 306 -6.28 -16.88 12.07
CA GLU A 306 -5.65 -15.79 12.82
C GLU A 306 -4.54 -15.12 12.01
N THR A 307 -3.68 -15.88 11.33
CA THR A 307 -2.62 -15.32 10.48
C THR A 307 -3.21 -14.54 9.30
N LEU A 308 -4.31 -15.00 8.70
CA LEU A 308 -5.04 -14.24 7.68
C LEU A 308 -5.60 -12.92 8.24
N ARG A 309 -6.15 -12.92 9.46
CA ARG A 309 -6.62 -11.70 10.13
C ARG A 309 -5.49 -10.73 10.47
N GLU A 310 -4.35 -11.23 10.95
CA GLU A 310 -3.16 -10.41 11.23
C GLU A 310 -2.63 -9.78 9.94
N ARG A 311 -2.61 -10.53 8.82
CA ARG A 311 -2.18 -10.00 7.53
C ARG A 311 -3.17 -8.99 6.94
N GLU A 312 -4.47 -9.20 7.12
CA GLU A 312 -5.52 -8.23 6.76
C GLU A 312 -5.37 -6.93 7.56
N GLN A 313 -5.08 -7.01 8.86
CA GLN A 313 -4.78 -5.85 9.70
C GLN A 313 -3.48 -5.14 9.26
N GLU A 314 -2.43 -5.88 8.95
CA GLU A 314 -1.17 -5.32 8.47
C GLU A 314 -1.35 -4.56 7.15
N LEU A 315 -2.09 -5.13 6.20
CA LEU A 315 -2.43 -4.45 4.94
C LEU A 315 -3.26 -3.18 5.17
N SER A 316 -4.23 -3.21 6.10
CA SER A 316 -5.00 -2.01 6.46
C SER A 316 -4.11 -0.92 7.06
N GLN A 317 -3.16 -1.30 7.93
CA GLN A 317 -2.20 -0.35 8.50
C GLN A 317 -1.27 0.25 7.44
N LEU A 318 -0.80 -0.54 6.47
CA LEU A 318 0.02 -0.03 5.37
C LEU A 318 -0.72 1.02 4.52
N VAL A 319 -2.02 0.84 4.27
CA VAL A 319 -2.85 1.82 3.54
C VAL A 319 -3.05 3.10 4.35
N ASP A 320 -3.17 3.01 5.67
CA ASP A 320 -3.27 4.18 6.57
C ASP A 320 -1.96 4.97 6.66
N MET A 321 -0.81 4.33 6.40
CA MET A 321 0.50 4.98 6.38
C MET A 321 0.80 5.73 5.06
N VAL A 322 -0.02 5.57 4.02
CA VAL A 322 0.15 6.29 2.74
C VAL A 322 -0.08 7.80 2.98
N PRO A 323 0.84 8.69 2.57
CA PRO A 323 0.72 10.13 2.79
C PRO A 323 -0.27 10.79 1.79
N SER A 324 -1.43 10.17 1.56
CA SER A 324 -2.51 10.66 0.69
C SER A 324 -3.87 10.27 1.26
N HIS A 325 -4.93 10.98 0.88
CA HIS A 325 -6.29 10.60 1.27
C HIS A 325 -6.78 9.52 0.30
N VAL A 326 -6.99 8.31 0.80
CA VAL A 326 -7.33 7.12 -0.02
C VAL A 326 -8.78 6.72 0.23
N TRP A 327 -9.48 6.40 -0.84
CA TRP A 327 -10.86 5.97 -0.79
C TRP A 327 -11.16 4.86 -1.80
N ARG A 328 -12.21 4.08 -1.53
CA ARG A 328 -12.66 2.99 -2.40
C ARG A 328 -14.16 3.08 -2.64
N LEU A 329 -14.59 2.97 -3.89
CA LEU A 329 -16.02 2.95 -4.25
C LEU A 329 -16.44 1.60 -4.86
N THR A 330 -17.73 1.26 -4.73
CA THR A 330 -18.38 0.19 -5.50
C THR A 330 -18.38 0.51 -7.00
N PRO A 331 -18.69 -0.46 -7.90
CA PRO A 331 -18.84 -0.19 -9.33
C PRO A 331 -19.87 0.91 -9.64
N LYS A 332 -20.82 1.13 -8.73
CA LYS A 332 -21.88 2.14 -8.84
C LYS A 332 -21.51 3.50 -8.25
N GLY A 333 -20.28 3.65 -7.72
CA GLY A 333 -19.79 4.90 -7.15
C GLY A 333 -20.08 5.10 -5.65
N GLU A 334 -20.55 4.09 -4.93
CA GLU A 334 -20.82 4.21 -3.49
C GLU A 334 -19.54 4.02 -2.66
N PRO A 335 -19.22 4.89 -1.70
CA PRO A 335 -18.03 4.72 -0.86
C PRO A 335 -18.13 3.47 0.03
N THR A 336 -17.03 2.72 0.09
CA THR A 336 -16.92 1.45 0.85
C THR A 336 -15.76 1.45 1.84
N PHE A 337 -14.84 2.41 1.72
CA PHE A 337 -13.67 2.53 2.58
C PHE A 337 -13.05 3.91 2.43
N PHE A 338 -12.65 4.50 3.55
CA PHE A 338 -11.76 5.67 3.65
C PHE A 338 -10.56 5.28 4.54
N ASN A 339 -9.34 5.65 4.13
CA ASN A 339 -8.19 5.49 5.02
C ASN A 339 -8.25 6.50 6.17
N ARG A 340 -7.44 6.27 7.22
CA ARG A 340 -7.45 7.10 8.43
C ARG A 340 -7.29 8.59 8.14
N ARG A 341 -6.41 8.95 7.21
CA ARG A 341 -6.19 10.34 6.79
C ARG A 341 -7.45 10.98 6.19
N MET A 342 -8.17 10.26 5.33
CA MET A 342 -9.42 10.72 4.71
C MET A 342 -10.51 10.93 5.76
N VAL A 343 -10.62 10.02 6.74
CA VAL A 343 -11.54 10.16 7.87
C VAL A 343 -11.18 11.38 8.73
N ASP A 344 -9.91 11.56 9.07
CA ASP A 344 -9.44 12.70 9.88
C ASP A 344 -9.63 14.04 9.12
N PHE A 345 -9.52 14.04 7.79
CA PHE A 345 -9.74 15.23 6.95
C PHE A 345 -11.22 15.60 6.83
N LEU A 346 -12.09 14.62 6.55
CA LEU A 346 -13.53 14.84 6.35
C LEU A 346 -14.32 14.95 7.65
N GLY A 347 -13.84 14.33 8.73
CA GLY A 347 -14.51 14.29 10.03
C GLY A 347 -15.61 13.23 10.16
N PHE A 348 -15.73 12.30 9.21
CA PHE A 348 -16.67 11.18 9.24
C PHE A 348 -16.10 9.96 8.50
N ASP A 349 -16.51 8.75 8.88
CA ASP A 349 -16.20 7.51 8.17
C ASP A 349 -17.40 7.03 7.33
N VAL A 350 -17.14 6.12 6.38
CA VAL A 350 -18.18 5.45 5.57
C VAL A 350 -19.20 4.73 6.46
N ALA A 351 -18.76 4.19 7.61
CA ALA A 351 -19.62 3.49 8.56
C ALA A 351 -20.60 4.40 9.33
N ASP A 352 -20.35 5.70 9.38
CA ASP A 352 -21.19 6.67 10.13
C ASP A 352 -22.43 7.13 9.34
N SER A 353 -22.72 6.50 8.20
CA SER A 353 -23.79 6.90 7.28
C SER A 353 -24.87 5.82 7.11
N ASP A 354 -26.09 6.08 7.61
CA ASP A 354 -27.26 5.19 7.53
C ASP A 354 -27.97 5.21 6.14
N GLY A 355 -27.29 5.70 5.09
CA GLY A 355 -27.81 5.83 3.72
C GLY A 355 -26.67 5.90 2.69
N PRO A 356 -26.95 5.94 1.37
CA PRO A 356 -25.90 5.91 0.34
C PRO A 356 -24.90 7.07 0.54
N GLY A 357 -23.68 6.73 0.99
CA GLY A 357 -22.64 7.66 1.47
C GLY A 357 -22.12 8.68 0.44
N MET A 358 -22.59 8.62 -0.81
CA MET A 358 -22.30 9.62 -1.83
C MET A 358 -22.85 11.01 -1.46
N SER A 359 -24.00 11.11 -0.78
CA SER A 359 -24.61 12.42 -0.50
C SER A 359 -23.80 13.26 0.50
N GLN A 360 -23.07 12.63 1.43
CA GLN A 360 -22.21 13.34 2.38
C GLN A 360 -20.89 13.80 1.73
N LEU A 361 -20.31 12.97 0.86
CA LEU A 361 -19.14 13.33 0.08
C LEU A 361 -19.46 14.47 -0.91
N GLU A 362 -20.61 14.41 -1.59
CA GLU A 362 -21.11 15.50 -2.44
C GLU A 362 -21.38 16.78 -1.64
N ALA A 363 -21.90 16.67 -0.42
CA ALA A 363 -22.12 17.82 0.46
C ALA A 363 -20.82 18.46 0.98
N ALA A 364 -19.70 17.73 0.97
CA ALA A 364 -18.39 18.26 1.31
C ALA A 364 -17.75 19.02 0.14
N ILE A 365 -18.24 18.88 -1.10
CA ILE A 365 -17.70 19.59 -2.25
C ILE A 365 -18.21 21.03 -2.26
N HIS A 366 -17.37 21.96 -2.69
CA HIS A 366 -17.75 23.36 -2.80
C HIS A 366 -18.93 23.53 -3.79
N PRO A 367 -19.95 24.36 -3.48
CA PRO A 367 -21.14 24.51 -4.32
C PRO A 367 -20.86 24.80 -5.80
N ASP A 368 -19.89 25.66 -6.08
CA ASP A 368 -19.49 26.00 -7.47
C ASP A 368 -18.90 24.80 -8.24
N ASP A 369 -18.26 23.85 -7.55
CA ASP A 369 -17.56 22.72 -8.15
C ASP A 369 -18.44 21.46 -8.21
N ALA A 370 -19.53 21.42 -7.42
CA ALA A 370 -20.41 20.26 -7.26
C ALA A 370 -21.00 19.76 -8.59
N ALA A 371 -21.49 20.68 -9.43
CA ALA A 371 -22.07 20.31 -10.73
C ALA A 371 -21.03 19.66 -11.66
N GLY A 372 -19.82 20.22 -11.70
CA GLY A 372 -18.72 19.68 -12.50
C GLY A 372 -18.21 18.34 -11.97
N PHE A 373 -18.14 18.20 -10.64
CA PHE A 373 -17.74 16.95 -9.99
C PHE A 373 -18.73 15.82 -10.28
N THR A 374 -20.03 16.03 -10.07
CA THR A 374 -21.05 15.02 -10.33
C THR A 374 -21.07 14.62 -11.81
N GLN A 375 -20.86 15.56 -12.74
CA GLN A 375 -20.76 15.25 -14.16
C GLN A 375 -19.52 14.39 -14.48
N ALA A 376 -18.35 14.77 -13.97
CA ALA A 376 -17.11 14.03 -14.18
C ALA A 376 -17.16 12.62 -13.57
N LEU A 377 -17.76 12.48 -12.38
CA LEU A 377 -17.91 11.21 -11.71
C LEU A 377 -18.91 10.31 -12.46
N ASN A 378 -20.07 10.81 -12.87
CA ASN A 378 -21.04 10.04 -13.64
C ASN A 378 -20.47 9.59 -14.99
N HIS A 379 -19.69 10.44 -15.65
CA HIS A 379 -18.99 10.08 -16.88
C HIS A 379 -18.02 8.92 -16.65
N CYS A 380 -17.14 9.05 -15.65
CA CYS A 380 -16.19 8.02 -15.23
C CYS A 380 -16.87 6.68 -14.90
N LEU A 381 -17.95 6.70 -14.12
CA LEU A 381 -18.71 5.49 -13.76
C LEU A 381 -19.39 4.84 -14.98
N ALA A 382 -19.82 5.63 -15.96
CA ALA A 382 -20.50 5.13 -17.16
C ALA A 382 -19.54 4.60 -18.23
N THR A 383 -18.38 5.24 -18.42
CA THR A 383 -17.41 4.88 -19.47
C THR A 383 -16.34 3.92 -18.97
N GLY A 384 -16.06 3.91 -17.66
CA GLY A 384 -14.94 3.17 -17.09
C GLY A 384 -13.57 3.82 -17.35
N GLU A 385 -13.55 5.08 -17.78
CA GLU A 385 -12.33 5.89 -17.92
C GLU A 385 -11.87 6.45 -16.56
N ASN A 386 -10.60 6.86 -16.46
CA ASN A 386 -10.03 7.32 -15.20
C ASN A 386 -10.65 8.66 -14.77
N PHE A 387 -10.98 8.79 -13.48
CA PHE A 387 -11.38 10.07 -12.89
C PHE A 387 -10.13 10.91 -12.62
N ALA A 388 -10.13 12.18 -13.04
CA ALA A 388 -9.11 13.15 -12.65
C ALA A 388 -9.71 14.55 -12.62
N MET A 389 -9.70 15.20 -11.44
CA MET A 389 -10.28 16.54 -11.29
C MET A 389 -9.62 17.30 -10.14
N ARG A 390 -9.51 18.62 -10.32
CA ARG A 390 -9.23 19.56 -9.23
C ARG A 390 -10.53 20.21 -8.78
N TYR A 391 -10.83 20.14 -7.49
CA TYR A 391 -12.06 20.70 -6.91
C TYR A 391 -11.83 21.05 -5.45
N ARG A 392 -12.67 21.93 -4.90
CA ARG A 392 -12.59 22.31 -3.49
C ARG A 392 -13.38 21.33 -2.62
N LEU A 393 -12.71 20.77 -1.62
CA LEU A 393 -13.30 19.85 -0.65
C LEU A 393 -13.25 20.48 0.74
N ARG A 394 -14.35 20.36 1.47
CA ARG A 394 -14.51 20.88 2.82
C ARG A 394 -13.85 19.95 3.82
N ARG A 395 -12.95 20.50 4.62
CA ARG A 395 -12.31 19.83 5.75
C ARG A 395 -13.24 19.83 6.97
N ALA A 396 -12.95 18.99 7.97
CA ALA A 396 -13.71 18.88 9.22
C ALA A 396 -13.88 20.21 9.99
N ASP A 397 -12.97 21.17 9.81
CA ASP A 397 -13.04 22.52 10.40
C ASP A 397 -13.98 23.48 9.63
N GLY A 398 -14.54 23.05 8.51
CA GLY A 398 -15.44 23.82 7.65
C GLY A 398 -14.74 24.65 6.56
N VAL A 399 -13.40 24.65 6.49
CA VAL A 399 -12.65 25.37 5.46
C VAL A 399 -12.54 24.54 4.19
N TYR A 400 -12.68 25.18 3.04
CA TYR A 400 -12.48 24.55 1.73
C TYR A 400 -11.03 24.61 1.30
N HIS A 401 -10.49 23.45 0.91
CA HIS A 401 -9.13 23.31 0.38
C HIS A 401 -9.20 22.83 -1.07
N TRP A 402 -8.29 23.30 -1.92
CA TRP A 402 -8.14 22.74 -3.26
C TRP A 402 -7.57 21.32 -3.20
N MET A 403 -8.32 20.38 -3.75
CA MET A 403 -7.92 18.98 -3.84
C MET A 403 -7.70 18.58 -5.29
N SER A 404 -6.69 17.73 -5.53
CA SER A 404 -6.48 17.01 -6.78
C SER A 404 -6.76 15.53 -6.57
N SER A 405 -7.87 15.04 -7.12
CA SER A 405 -8.23 13.62 -7.05
C SER A 405 -7.95 12.90 -8.34
N ARG A 406 -7.53 11.64 -8.23
CA ARG A 406 -7.47 10.67 -9.34
C ARG A 406 -8.07 9.34 -8.88
N ALA A 407 -8.82 8.67 -9.76
CA ALA A 407 -9.32 7.33 -9.49
C ALA A 407 -9.19 6.39 -10.69
N GLU A 408 -8.91 5.11 -10.41
CA GLU A 408 -8.74 4.04 -11.40
C GLU A 408 -9.67 2.86 -11.09
N PRO A 409 -10.23 2.20 -12.13
CA PRO A 409 -11.10 1.04 -11.95
C PRO A 409 -10.31 -0.27 -11.83
N MET A 410 -10.58 -1.04 -10.77
CA MET A 410 -10.16 -2.43 -10.68
C MET A 410 -11.15 -3.31 -11.45
N ARG A 411 -10.65 -4.12 -12.37
CA ARG A 411 -11.45 -4.99 -13.24
C ARG A 411 -11.21 -6.46 -12.93
N ASP A 412 -12.24 -7.28 -13.12
CA ASP A 412 -12.11 -8.74 -13.07
C ASP A 412 -11.51 -9.32 -14.38
N GLN A 413 -11.34 -10.64 -14.43
CA GLN A 413 -10.82 -11.34 -15.61
C GLN A 413 -11.73 -11.22 -16.85
N ALA A 414 -13.00 -10.81 -16.68
CA ALA A 414 -13.94 -10.58 -17.77
C ALA A 414 -13.97 -9.10 -18.21
N GLY A 415 -13.15 -8.23 -17.60
CA GLY A 415 -13.07 -6.80 -17.89
C GLY A 415 -14.14 -5.93 -17.20
N SER A 416 -14.99 -6.53 -16.36
CA SER A 416 -16.03 -5.82 -15.60
C SER A 416 -15.42 -5.09 -14.41
N ILE A 417 -15.89 -3.88 -14.13
CA ILE A 417 -15.40 -3.08 -12.99
C ILE A 417 -15.92 -3.69 -11.70
N VAL A 418 -15.01 -4.06 -10.81
CA VAL A 418 -15.30 -4.65 -9.49
C VAL A 418 -15.32 -3.57 -8.41
N GLN A 419 -14.37 -2.62 -8.46
CA GLN A 419 -14.25 -1.50 -7.52
C GLN A 419 -13.50 -0.33 -8.16
N TRP A 420 -13.66 0.87 -7.60
CA TRP A 420 -12.85 2.04 -7.94
C TRP A 420 -11.92 2.38 -6.77
N TYR A 421 -10.66 2.65 -7.07
CA TYR A 421 -9.67 3.10 -6.10
C TYR A 421 -9.27 4.53 -6.43
N GLY A 422 -9.38 5.41 -5.45
CA GLY A 422 -9.07 6.82 -5.63
C GLY A 422 -8.12 7.34 -4.57
N LEU A 423 -7.32 8.32 -4.98
CA LEU A 423 -6.43 9.09 -4.13
C LEU A 423 -6.71 10.57 -4.31
N CYS A 424 -6.55 11.34 -3.25
CA CYS A 424 -6.87 12.75 -3.20
C CYS A 424 -5.78 13.52 -2.44
N HIS A 425 -5.11 14.42 -3.15
CA HIS A 425 -4.02 15.25 -2.61
C HIS A 425 -4.51 16.66 -2.37
N ASP A 426 -4.13 17.24 -1.24
CA ASP A 426 -4.29 18.67 -0.98
C ASP A 426 -3.26 19.45 -1.82
N ILE A 427 -3.73 20.39 -2.63
CA ILE A 427 -2.93 21.25 -3.52
C ILE A 427 -3.13 22.74 -3.21
N ASP A 428 -3.71 23.09 -2.06
CA ASP A 428 -4.05 24.48 -1.74
C ASP A 428 -2.83 25.41 -1.77
N ASP A 429 -1.70 24.96 -1.21
CA ASP A 429 -0.44 25.71 -1.23
C ASP A 429 0.10 25.91 -2.65
N GLN A 430 -0.03 24.90 -3.52
CA GLN A 430 0.39 24.98 -4.92
C GLN A 430 -0.45 26.00 -5.70
N VAL A 431 -1.78 25.96 -5.55
CA VAL A 431 -2.70 26.88 -6.25
C VAL A 431 -2.43 28.33 -5.81
N ARG A 432 -2.20 28.57 -4.51
CA ARG A 432 -1.85 29.91 -3.98
C ARG A 432 -0.53 30.44 -4.56
N ALA A 433 0.47 29.58 -4.74
CA ALA A 433 1.75 29.96 -5.34
C ALA A 433 1.60 30.31 -6.84
N GLU A 434 0.86 29.51 -7.61
CA GLU A 434 0.59 29.77 -9.04
C GLU A 434 -0.18 31.09 -9.24
N GLU A 435 -1.16 31.39 -8.37
CA GLU A 435 -1.89 32.65 -8.41
C GLU A 435 -1.03 33.87 -8.07
N ALA A 436 -0.09 33.73 -7.13
CA ALA A 436 0.85 34.80 -6.79
C ALA A 436 1.77 35.16 -7.97
N VAL A 437 2.25 34.15 -8.71
CA VAL A 437 3.08 34.34 -9.91
C VAL A 437 2.28 35.05 -11.01
N ARG A 438 1.07 34.57 -11.32
CA ARG A 438 0.21 35.22 -12.34
C ARG A 438 -0.15 36.66 -11.98
N ARG A 439 -0.32 36.97 -10.70
CA ARG A 439 -0.59 38.34 -10.21
C ARG A 439 0.63 39.25 -10.41
N SER A 440 1.83 38.73 -10.16
CA SER A 440 3.09 39.44 -10.40
C SER A 440 3.28 39.77 -11.88
N GLU A 441 3.08 38.80 -12.78
CA GLU A 441 3.21 39.00 -14.24
C GLU A 441 2.22 40.04 -14.80
N ARG A 442 0.95 40.01 -14.37
CA ARG A 442 -0.03 41.02 -14.78
C ARG A 442 0.33 42.41 -14.29
N THR A 443 0.87 42.52 -13.07
CA THR A 443 1.28 43.79 -12.48
C THR A 443 2.45 44.40 -13.26
N LEU A 444 3.45 43.60 -13.63
CA LEU A 444 4.58 44.03 -14.47
C LEU A 444 4.14 44.52 -15.87
N ARG A 445 3.22 43.81 -16.54
CA ARG A 445 2.67 44.26 -17.83
C ARG A 445 1.94 45.60 -17.70
N GLN A 446 1.12 45.77 -16.66
CA GLN A 446 0.42 47.03 -16.40
C GLN A 446 1.37 48.19 -16.10
N MET A 447 2.49 47.94 -15.43
CA MET A 447 3.52 48.96 -15.18
C MET A 447 4.16 49.43 -16.50
N ILE A 448 4.54 48.50 -17.40
CA ILE A 448 5.17 48.84 -18.69
C ILE A 448 4.22 49.65 -19.60
N ASP A 449 2.93 49.33 -19.60
CA ASP A 449 1.94 50.07 -20.40
C ASP A 449 1.61 51.45 -19.84
N ALA A 450 1.90 51.73 -18.56
CA ALA A 450 1.61 53.01 -17.91
C ALA A 450 2.69 54.09 -18.13
N VAL A 451 3.94 53.72 -18.44
CA VAL A 451 5.05 54.69 -18.65
C VAL A 451 4.87 55.41 -20.00
N PRO A 452 5.10 56.74 -20.09
CA PRO A 452 4.89 57.51 -21.32
C PRO A 452 5.98 57.33 -22.37
N VAL A 453 6.52 56.13 -22.53
CA VAL A 453 7.58 55.79 -23.49
C VAL A 453 7.13 54.66 -24.41
N ARG A 454 7.59 54.70 -25.66
CA ARG A 454 7.29 53.65 -26.65
C ARG A 454 8.38 52.59 -26.54
N VAL A 455 8.03 51.38 -26.12
CA VAL A 455 8.96 50.26 -25.88
C VAL A 455 8.69 49.10 -26.83
N TRP A 456 9.75 48.52 -27.40
CA TRP A 456 9.71 47.28 -28.15
C TRP A 456 10.78 46.29 -27.68
N SER A 457 10.59 45.01 -27.93
CA SER A 457 11.62 43.99 -27.70
C SER A 457 11.60 42.93 -28.79
N VAL A 458 12.76 42.39 -29.16
CA VAL A 458 12.86 41.28 -30.12
C VAL A 458 13.74 40.15 -29.58
N GLU A 459 13.31 38.91 -29.80
CA GLU A 459 14.09 37.73 -29.47
C GLU A 459 14.98 37.33 -30.68
N PRO A 460 16.32 37.19 -30.51
CA PRO A 460 17.24 36.96 -31.61
C PRO A 460 17.00 35.66 -32.41
N ALA A 461 16.46 34.62 -31.75
CA ALA A 461 16.29 33.30 -32.36
C ALA A 461 14.98 33.15 -33.14
N SER A 462 13.88 33.73 -32.64
CA SER A 462 12.54 33.60 -33.22
C SER A 462 12.19 34.77 -34.14
N GLY A 463 12.83 35.93 -33.96
CA GLY A 463 12.44 37.17 -34.64
C GLY A 463 11.10 37.73 -34.17
N SER A 464 10.51 37.19 -33.09
CA SER A 464 9.24 37.68 -32.55
C SER A 464 9.45 39.04 -31.88
N VAL A 465 8.64 40.01 -32.29
CA VAL A 465 8.76 41.41 -31.84
C VAL A 465 7.55 41.74 -30.99
N TYR A 466 7.80 42.05 -29.73
CA TYR A 466 6.81 42.60 -28.81
C TYR A 466 6.85 44.12 -28.83
N PHE A 467 5.68 44.74 -28.88
CA PHE A 467 5.47 46.19 -28.82
C PHE A 467 4.54 46.50 -27.64
N ASN A 468 4.89 47.46 -26.77
CA ASN A 468 3.99 47.88 -25.69
C ASN A 468 2.74 48.59 -26.24
N LYS A 469 1.70 48.73 -25.41
CA LYS A 469 0.40 49.27 -25.86
C LYS A 469 0.52 50.63 -26.56
N ARG A 470 1.36 51.54 -26.05
CA ARG A 470 1.59 52.86 -26.66
C ARG A 470 2.26 52.79 -28.03
N TYR A 471 3.15 51.82 -28.26
CA TYR A 471 3.77 51.60 -29.57
C TYR A 471 2.74 51.05 -30.56
N GLN A 472 1.89 50.11 -30.12
CA GLN A 472 0.79 49.57 -30.93
C GLN A 472 -0.25 50.63 -31.29
N ASP A 473 -0.63 51.48 -30.34
CA ASP A 473 -1.55 52.61 -30.57
C ASP A 473 -0.96 53.61 -31.59
N HIS A 474 0.34 53.85 -31.56
CA HIS A 474 1.04 54.68 -32.55
C HIS A 474 1.03 54.03 -33.94
N PHE A 475 1.34 52.73 -34.05
CA PHE A 475 1.27 52.02 -35.33
C PHE A 475 -0.13 52.02 -35.92
N ARG A 476 -1.18 51.82 -35.11
CA ARG A 476 -2.58 51.92 -35.55
C ARG A 476 -2.96 53.31 -36.05
N ALA A 477 -2.30 54.36 -35.55
CA ALA A 477 -2.56 55.74 -35.97
C ALA A 477 -1.83 56.14 -37.27
N VAL A 478 -0.72 55.46 -37.61
CA VAL A 478 0.15 55.82 -38.76
C VAL A 478 0.03 54.83 -39.93
N ILE A 479 -0.18 53.54 -39.65
CA ILE A 479 -0.29 52.47 -40.66
C ILE A 479 -1.77 52.07 -40.82
N ALA A 480 -2.34 52.31 -42.00
CA ALA A 480 -3.68 51.84 -42.35
C ALA A 480 -3.72 50.30 -42.42
N ASP A 481 -4.79 49.68 -41.88
CA ASP A 481 -4.99 48.23 -41.80
C ASP A 481 -3.92 47.45 -41.00
N PHE A 482 -3.32 48.08 -39.98
CA PHE A 482 -2.32 47.43 -39.11
C PHE A 482 -2.79 46.11 -38.49
N ASP A 483 -4.04 46.02 -38.04
CA ASP A 483 -4.59 44.80 -37.41
C ASP A 483 -4.88 43.65 -38.42
N ALA A 484 -4.89 43.94 -39.73
CA ALA A 484 -5.17 42.95 -40.78
C ALA A 484 -3.90 42.33 -41.39
N ARG A 485 -2.73 42.93 -41.16
CA ARG A 485 -1.43 42.38 -41.52
C ARG A 485 -0.95 41.50 -40.36
N GLY A 486 -0.52 40.27 -40.65
CA GLY A 486 0.15 39.43 -39.63
C GLY A 486 1.40 40.11 -39.05
N GLU A 487 2.08 39.46 -38.10
CA GLU A 487 3.24 40.04 -37.39
C GLU A 487 4.26 40.70 -38.34
N PRO A 488 4.34 42.05 -38.37
CA PRO A 488 5.19 42.76 -39.33
C PRO A 488 6.67 42.68 -38.93
N ARG A 489 7.55 42.51 -39.91
CA ARG A 489 9.01 42.50 -39.70
C ARG A 489 9.52 43.91 -39.39
N ILE A 490 10.52 44.02 -38.52
CA ILE A 490 11.14 45.30 -38.12
C ILE A 490 11.62 46.08 -39.35
N GLU A 491 12.21 45.42 -40.35
CA GLU A 491 12.73 46.09 -41.54
C GLU A 491 11.64 46.80 -42.36
N GLU A 492 10.43 46.22 -42.42
CA GLU A 492 9.29 46.82 -43.14
C GLU A 492 8.73 48.03 -42.39
N LEU A 493 8.72 47.98 -41.06
CA LEU A 493 8.26 49.08 -40.21
C LEU A 493 9.21 50.29 -40.28
N LEU A 494 10.53 50.06 -40.35
CA LEU A 494 11.52 51.14 -40.47
C LEU A 494 11.36 51.96 -41.75
N GLN A 495 11.04 51.31 -42.88
CA GLN A 495 10.86 52.00 -44.17
C GLN A 495 9.59 52.86 -44.23
N GLN A 496 8.55 52.50 -43.48
CA GLN A 496 7.26 53.20 -43.53
C GLN A 496 7.13 54.32 -42.48
N LEU A 497 7.87 54.21 -41.38
CA LEU A 497 7.70 55.07 -40.21
C LEU A 497 8.86 56.05 -40.00
N ILE A 498 10.01 55.87 -40.64
CA ILE A 498 11.14 56.78 -40.54
C ILE A 498 11.23 57.62 -41.81
N HIS A 499 11.64 58.88 -41.68
CA HIS A 499 11.86 59.77 -42.80
C HIS A 499 12.80 59.11 -43.83
N PRO A 500 12.52 59.20 -45.14
CA PRO A 500 13.29 58.48 -46.16
C PRO A 500 14.80 58.78 -46.16
N GLU A 501 15.19 59.99 -45.72
CA GLU A 501 16.61 60.37 -45.58
C GLU A 501 17.29 59.71 -44.37
N ASP A 502 16.54 59.42 -43.31
CA ASP A 502 17.07 58.93 -42.04
C ASP A 502 17.01 57.38 -41.97
N ALA A 503 16.08 56.76 -42.72
CA ALA A 503 15.83 55.32 -42.71
C ALA A 503 17.07 54.45 -43.04
N PRO A 504 17.91 54.77 -44.05
CA PRO A 504 19.09 53.98 -44.37
C PRO A 504 20.15 53.99 -43.25
N ASP A 505 20.29 55.11 -42.55
CA ASP A 505 21.24 55.25 -41.46
C ASP A 505 20.74 54.53 -40.20
N VAL A 506 19.45 54.63 -39.89
CA VAL A 506 18.83 53.88 -38.79
C VAL A 506 18.92 52.37 -39.01
N GLN A 507 18.63 51.89 -40.22
CA GLN A 507 18.74 50.47 -40.56
C GLN A 507 20.18 49.96 -40.37
N ARG A 508 21.18 50.73 -40.83
CA ARG A 508 22.59 50.38 -40.65
C ARG A 508 23.00 50.34 -39.18
N MET A 509 22.53 51.30 -38.38
CA MET A 509 22.83 51.38 -36.95
C MET A 509 22.20 50.22 -36.15
N LEU A 510 20.96 49.83 -36.47
CA LEU A 510 20.30 48.68 -35.84
C LEU A 510 20.97 47.36 -36.23
N GLN A 511 21.35 47.20 -37.50
CA GLN A 511 22.05 45.99 -37.95
C GLN A 511 23.41 45.84 -37.27
N ASN A 512 24.21 46.92 -37.22
CA ASN A 512 25.48 46.93 -36.50
C ASN A 512 25.29 46.63 -35.00
N CYS A 513 24.19 47.11 -34.39
CA CYS A 513 23.85 46.83 -33.00
C CYS A 513 23.62 45.32 -32.79
N PHE A 514 22.79 44.69 -33.62
CA PHE A 514 22.51 43.26 -33.54
C PHE A 514 23.73 42.37 -33.82
N GLU A 515 24.60 42.77 -34.75
CA GLU A 515 25.82 42.03 -35.10
C GLU A 515 26.94 42.20 -34.05
N SER A 516 27.10 43.40 -33.48
CA SER A 516 28.15 43.68 -32.49
C SER A 516 27.80 43.23 -31.07
N GLY A 517 26.50 43.07 -30.76
CA GLY A 517 26.04 42.76 -29.41
C GLY A 517 26.16 43.93 -28.43
N GLY A 518 26.46 45.16 -28.90
CA GLY A 518 26.52 46.38 -28.07
C GLY A 518 25.28 47.25 -28.26
N GLY A 519 24.88 48.01 -27.23
CA GLY A 519 23.78 48.97 -27.32
C GLY A 519 24.08 50.19 -28.22
N THR A 520 23.04 50.90 -28.65
CA THR A 520 23.16 52.09 -29.50
C THR A 520 22.07 53.13 -29.20
N ALA A 521 22.31 54.40 -29.56
CA ALA A 521 21.32 55.47 -29.53
C ALA A 521 21.31 56.19 -30.89
N MET A 522 20.12 56.56 -31.35
CA MET A 522 19.92 57.17 -32.67
C MET A 522 18.82 58.22 -32.62
N ARG A 523 19.01 59.31 -33.36
CA ARG A 523 18.01 60.35 -33.56
C ARG A 523 17.56 60.32 -35.00
N PHE A 524 16.25 60.26 -35.22
CA PHE A 524 15.67 60.23 -36.54
C PHE A 524 14.32 60.91 -36.53
N ARG A 525 13.91 61.37 -37.71
CA ARG A 525 12.56 61.88 -37.90
C ARG A 525 11.64 60.71 -38.14
N TRP A 526 10.66 60.53 -37.27
CA TRP A 526 9.59 59.54 -37.47
C TRP A 526 8.32 60.20 -37.98
N ARG A 527 7.51 59.41 -38.67
CA ARG A 527 6.24 59.81 -39.24
C ARG A 527 5.16 59.76 -38.16
N GLU A 528 4.47 60.87 -37.98
CA GLU A 528 3.32 60.98 -37.10
C GLU A 528 2.02 61.07 -37.93
N LYS A 529 0.88 61.19 -37.23
CA LYS A 529 -0.44 61.34 -37.87
C LYS A 529 -0.41 62.50 -38.88
N ASP A 530 -1.04 62.30 -40.04
CA ASP A 530 -1.12 63.27 -41.15
C ASP A 530 0.19 63.54 -41.92
N ASP A 531 1.15 62.60 -41.88
CA ASP A 531 2.41 62.64 -42.65
C ASP A 531 3.39 63.75 -42.23
N VAL A 532 3.24 64.23 -40.99
CA VAL A 532 4.17 65.17 -40.36
C VAL A 532 5.32 64.40 -39.74
N TYR A 533 6.55 64.80 -40.05
CA TYR A 533 7.75 64.23 -39.46
C TYR A 533 8.15 64.98 -38.20
N ARG A 534 8.41 64.26 -37.11
CA ARG A 534 8.91 64.80 -35.84
C ARG A 534 10.20 64.13 -35.42
N TRP A 535 11.04 64.86 -34.70
CA TRP A 535 12.28 64.29 -34.17
C TRP A 535 12.03 63.34 -33.01
N ALA A 536 12.62 62.14 -33.09
CA ALA A 536 12.62 61.17 -32.02
C ALA A 536 14.04 60.67 -31.71
N GLU A 537 14.31 60.34 -30.45
CA GLU A 537 15.51 59.64 -30.00
C GLU A 537 15.16 58.22 -29.56
N CYS A 538 15.82 57.21 -30.14
CA CYS A 538 15.64 55.80 -29.81
C CYS A 538 16.93 55.21 -29.24
N ARG A 539 16.84 54.48 -28.11
CA ARG A 539 17.96 53.74 -27.51
C ARG A 539 17.65 52.25 -27.49
N VAL A 540 18.63 51.43 -27.89
CA VAL A 540 18.52 49.97 -28.01
C VAL A 540 19.61 49.30 -27.18
N GLU A 541 19.23 48.33 -26.34
CA GLU A 541 20.13 47.62 -25.40
C GLU A 541 19.87 46.09 -25.41
N PRO A 542 20.92 45.24 -25.30
CA PRO A 542 20.78 43.79 -25.22
C PRO A 542 20.60 43.30 -23.78
N ARG A 543 19.69 42.34 -23.58
CA ARG A 543 19.61 41.47 -22.41
C ARG A 543 20.35 40.17 -22.70
N ARG A 544 21.24 39.78 -21.78
CA ARG A 544 22.04 38.57 -21.87
C ARG A 544 21.61 37.52 -20.83
N ASP A 545 21.80 36.24 -21.13
CA ASP A 545 21.70 35.15 -20.17
C ASP A 545 22.99 35.00 -19.34
N ASP A 546 22.99 34.03 -18.41
CA ASP A 546 24.10 33.74 -17.51
C ASP A 546 25.38 33.29 -18.24
N ASP A 547 25.25 32.79 -19.47
CA ASP A 547 26.36 32.41 -20.35
C ASP A 547 26.85 33.59 -21.24
N GLY A 548 26.30 34.78 -21.05
CA GLY A 548 26.66 36.00 -21.76
C GLY A 548 26.12 36.12 -23.18
N ARG A 549 25.23 35.21 -23.61
CA ARG A 549 24.57 35.26 -24.92
C ARG A 549 23.42 36.24 -24.89
N VAL A 550 23.23 37.01 -25.97
CA VAL A 550 22.09 37.91 -26.07
C VAL A 550 20.82 37.08 -26.26
N VAL A 551 19.91 37.13 -25.28
CA VAL A 551 18.61 36.42 -25.31
C VAL A 551 17.47 37.33 -25.75
N GLN A 552 17.61 38.65 -25.63
CA GLN A 552 16.57 39.59 -26.03
C GLN A 552 17.15 40.99 -26.27
N TRP A 553 16.60 41.75 -27.21
CA TRP A 553 16.90 43.17 -27.39
C TRP A 553 15.72 44.01 -26.94
N TYR A 554 15.98 45.17 -26.33
CA TYR A 554 14.97 46.15 -25.91
C TYR A 554 15.27 47.50 -26.55
N GLY A 555 14.25 48.15 -27.12
CA GLY A 555 14.35 49.50 -27.65
C GLY A 555 13.31 50.44 -27.05
N VAL A 556 13.71 51.67 -26.75
CA VAL A 556 12.86 52.72 -26.17
C VAL A 556 12.97 54.00 -27.01
N SER A 557 11.84 54.59 -27.41
CA SER A 557 11.79 55.82 -28.23
C SER A 557 11.08 56.98 -27.52
N LEU A 558 11.67 58.18 -27.60
CA LEU A 558 11.24 59.46 -26.99
C LEU A 558 11.09 60.56 -28.08
N ASP A 559 10.15 61.49 -27.94
CA ASP A 559 9.95 62.66 -28.84
C ASP A 559 10.79 63.86 -28.37
N ILE A 560 11.47 64.55 -29.28
CA ILE A 560 12.38 65.69 -29.01
C ILE A 560 12.12 66.94 -29.89
N ASP A 561 10.96 67.05 -30.56
CA ASP A 561 10.71 68.09 -31.58
C ASP A 561 10.69 69.55 -31.05
N GLU A 562 10.22 69.75 -29.81
CA GLU A 562 10.12 71.08 -29.19
C GLU A 562 11.48 71.67 -28.80
N GLU A 563 12.45 70.81 -28.46
CA GLU A 563 13.79 71.21 -28.03
C GLU A 563 14.61 71.80 -29.19
N VAL A 564 14.42 71.27 -30.40
CA VAL A 564 15.16 71.67 -31.60
C VAL A 564 14.69 73.05 -32.13
N ARG A 565 13.39 73.37 -32.07
CA ARG A 565 12.84 74.64 -32.59
C ARG A 565 13.15 75.86 -31.72
N ALA A 566 13.32 75.67 -30.41
CA ALA A 566 13.58 76.77 -29.48
C ALA A 566 14.99 77.37 -29.63
N LEU A 567 15.95 76.60 -30.15
CA LEU A 567 17.35 77.00 -30.25
C LEU A 567 17.66 77.92 -31.45
N GLU A 568 16.84 77.90 -32.50
CA GLU A 568 17.10 78.65 -33.74
C GLU A 568 16.61 80.11 -33.69
N ALA A 569 15.59 80.42 -32.89
CA ALA A 569 14.98 81.77 -32.82
C ALA A 569 15.79 82.81 -32.01
N LEU A 570 16.76 82.40 -31.19
CA LEU A 570 17.54 83.29 -30.33
C LEU A 570 18.68 84.01 -31.07
N ARG A 571 19.10 83.51 -32.24
CA ARG A 571 20.38 83.88 -32.88
C ARG A 571 20.40 85.17 -33.71
N ASP A 572 19.27 85.80 -34.03
CA ASP A 572 19.25 86.82 -35.09
C ASP A 572 19.07 88.30 -34.68
N ARG A 573 18.64 88.65 -33.46
CA ARG A 573 18.41 90.06 -33.07
C ARG A 573 19.32 90.56 -31.96
N GLU A 574 20.12 89.66 -31.42
CA GLU A 574 21.32 90.04 -30.69
C GLU A 574 22.20 90.92 -31.60
N ARG A 575 22.16 90.77 -32.93
CA ARG A 575 22.85 91.64 -33.92
C ARG A 575 22.61 93.14 -33.78
N GLU A 576 23.30 93.79 -32.87
CA GLU A 576 24.67 94.19 -33.18
C GLU A 576 25.26 95.08 -32.06
N LEU A 577 24.46 95.87 -31.35
CA LEU A 577 24.95 96.77 -30.28
C LEU A 577 24.23 96.60 -28.93
N SER A 578 22.99 96.11 -28.94
CA SER A 578 22.56 95.21 -27.85
C SER A 578 23.50 94.00 -27.81
N GLN A 579 24.03 93.52 -28.94
CA GLN A 579 25.10 92.51 -28.97
C GLN A 579 26.41 92.90 -28.29
N LEU A 580 26.57 94.10 -27.74
CA LEU A 580 27.77 94.42 -26.99
C LEU A 580 27.45 94.77 -25.54
N VAL A 581 26.32 95.43 -25.27
CA VAL A 581 25.87 95.75 -23.90
C VAL A 581 25.00 94.65 -23.28
N ASP A 582 24.23 93.88 -24.07
CA ASP A 582 23.49 92.67 -23.63
C ASP A 582 24.32 91.38 -23.73
N MET A 583 25.34 91.33 -24.60
CA MET A 583 26.25 90.17 -24.69
C MET A 583 27.25 90.08 -23.54
N VAL A 584 27.51 91.18 -22.82
CA VAL A 584 28.28 91.16 -21.58
C VAL A 584 27.32 90.79 -20.45
N PRO A 585 27.57 89.71 -19.67
CA PRO A 585 26.61 89.20 -18.67
C PRO A 585 26.57 90.04 -17.38
N VAL A 586 26.43 91.36 -17.53
CA VAL A 586 26.48 92.35 -16.47
C VAL A 586 25.25 93.27 -16.59
N HIS A 587 24.52 93.46 -15.50
CA HIS A 587 23.46 94.45 -15.36
C HIS A 587 24.08 95.83 -15.22
N ILE A 588 23.88 96.70 -16.21
CA ILE A 588 24.52 98.01 -16.23
C ILE A 588 23.49 99.08 -15.95
N ALA A 589 23.84 100.00 -15.07
CA ALA A 589 23.06 101.13 -14.65
C ALA A 589 23.92 102.38 -14.74
N ARG A 590 23.30 103.50 -15.11
CA ARG A 590 23.93 104.82 -15.12
C ARG A 590 23.10 105.72 -14.23
N MET A 591 23.75 106.48 -13.35
CA MET A 591 23.10 107.41 -12.42
C MET A 591 23.68 108.81 -12.57
N ALA A 592 22.89 109.83 -12.24
CA ALA A 592 23.30 111.22 -12.17
C ALA A 592 24.20 111.46 -10.93
N PRO A 593 24.87 112.62 -10.80
CA PRO A 593 25.77 112.92 -9.67
C PRO A 593 25.11 112.79 -8.30
N ASP A 594 23.82 113.09 -8.22
CA ASP A 594 23.00 112.99 -7.01
C ASP A 594 22.50 111.57 -6.72
N GLY A 595 22.97 110.57 -7.48
CA GLY A 595 22.63 109.16 -7.30
C GLY A 595 21.30 108.74 -7.91
N LYS A 596 20.66 109.59 -8.73
CA LYS A 596 19.42 109.22 -9.42
C LYS A 596 19.70 108.38 -10.67
N PRO A 597 19.15 107.17 -10.82
CA PRO A 597 19.35 106.37 -12.02
C PRO A 597 18.73 107.04 -13.26
N THR A 598 19.54 107.15 -14.32
CA THR A 598 19.25 107.80 -15.61
C THR A 598 19.22 106.83 -16.79
N PHE A 599 19.77 105.62 -16.65
CA PHE A 599 19.71 104.56 -17.65
C PHE A 599 19.92 103.21 -16.99
N PHE A 600 19.24 102.17 -17.48
CA PHE A 600 19.45 100.76 -17.13
C PHE A 600 19.58 99.96 -18.44
N SER A 601 20.49 98.98 -18.49
CA SER A 601 20.59 98.06 -19.63
C SER A 601 19.30 97.26 -19.76
N LYS A 602 19.03 96.72 -20.95
CA LYS A 602 17.82 95.93 -21.20
C LYS A 602 17.71 94.77 -20.21
N ARG A 603 18.84 94.10 -19.93
CA ARG A 603 18.98 93.06 -18.90
C ARG A 603 18.56 93.53 -17.49
N THR A 604 18.76 94.80 -17.15
CA THR A 604 18.40 95.39 -15.85
C THR A 604 16.94 95.83 -15.76
N LEU A 605 16.38 96.38 -16.85
CA LEU A 605 14.98 96.77 -16.93
C LEU A 605 14.05 95.55 -16.93
N GLN A 606 14.38 94.53 -17.74
CA GLN A 606 13.66 93.27 -17.77
C GLN A 606 13.78 92.52 -16.46
N SER A 607 14.96 92.55 -15.81
CA SER A 607 15.10 91.86 -14.53
C SER A 607 14.16 92.44 -13.50
N ILE A 608 14.02 93.76 -13.37
CA ILE A 608 13.15 94.35 -12.34
C ILE A 608 11.68 94.59 -12.78
N GLY A 609 11.33 94.22 -14.01
CA GLY A 609 9.94 94.21 -14.49
C GLY A 609 9.37 95.58 -14.84
N VAL A 610 10.22 96.53 -15.25
CA VAL A 610 9.79 97.87 -15.65
C VAL A 610 10.34 98.22 -17.03
N ASP A 611 9.52 98.90 -17.83
CA ASP A 611 9.88 99.23 -19.21
C ASP A 611 10.87 100.40 -19.31
N ASP A 612 10.85 101.30 -18.33
CA ASP A 612 11.73 102.47 -18.27
C ASP A 612 12.04 102.85 -16.81
N VAL A 613 13.25 103.34 -16.58
CA VAL A 613 13.73 103.86 -15.29
C VAL A 613 12.86 105.03 -14.79
N ALA A 614 12.21 105.76 -15.71
CA ALA A 614 11.30 106.86 -15.39
C ALA A 614 10.03 106.43 -14.63
N ALA A 615 9.66 105.14 -14.64
CA ALA A 615 8.47 104.63 -13.95
C ALA A 615 8.51 104.77 -12.41
N TRP A 616 9.68 105.06 -11.85
CA TRP A 616 9.90 105.19 -10.41
C TRP A 616 9.99 106.64 -9.92
N ASP A 617 9.57 107.61 -10.74
CA ASP A 617 9.42 109.00 -10.31
C ASP A 617 8.22 109.15 -9.37
N THR A 618 8.50 109.36 -8.08
CA THR A 618 7.48 109.65 -7.06
C THR A 618 7.71 111.05 -6.48
N PRO A 619 6.66 111.84 -6.18
CA PRO A 619 6.82 113.23 -5.74
C PRO A 619 7.58 113.40 -4.41
N ASP A 620 7.50 112.40 -3.51
CA ASP A 620 7.96 112.51 -2.12
C ASP A 620 9.20 111.65 -1.78
N ILE A 621 9.70 110.82 -2.71
CA ILE A 621 10.84 109.92 -2.46
C ILE A 621 11.82 109.96 -3.65
N SER A 622 13.12 109.98 -3.38
CA SER A 622 14.15 109.87 -4.43
C SER A 622 13.98 108.58 -5.24
N ARG A 623 14.09 108.68 -6.57
CA ARG A 623 14.02 107.56 -7.52
C ARG A 623 14.88 106.36 -7.10
N SER A 624 16.08 106.61 -6.57
CA SER A 624 16.99 105.56 -6.07
C SER A 624 16.45 104.83 -4.83
N ALA A 625 15.82 105.53 -3.89
CA ALA A 625 15.24 104.93 -2.69
C ALA A 625 13.96 104.12 -3.02
N ALA A 626 13.15 104.60 -3.98
CA ALA A 626 11.99 103.86 -4.48
C ALA A 626 12.41 102.55 -5.16
N ILE A 627 13.44 102.59 -6.03
CA ILE A 627 13.97 101.40 -6.71
C ILE A 627 14.55 100.40 -5.69
N ILE A 628 15.34 100.84 -4.71
CA ILE A 628 15.89 99.93 -3.69
C ILE A 628 14.76 99.28 -2.88
N GLY A 629 13.76 100.05 -2.43
CA GLY A 629 12.65 99.54 -1.63
C GLY A 629 11.77 98.53 -2.37
N ALA A 630 11.64 98.67 -3.68
CA ALA A 630 10.80 97.78 -4.49
C ALA A 630 11.54 96.56 -5.06
N THR A 631 12.84 96.70 -5.36
CA THR A 631 13.59 95.69 -6.12
C THR A 631 14.65 94.96 -5.32
N VAL A 632 15.09 95.45 -4.16
CA VAL A 632 16.04 94.73 -3.30
C VAL A 632 15.29 93.98 -2.20
N HIS A 633 15.77 92.80 -1.81
CA HIS A 633 15.16 92.02 -0.74
C HIS A 633 15.03 92.87 0.54
N PRO A 634 13.91 92.84 1.28
CA PRO A 634 13.68 93.71 2.43
C PRO A 634 14.79 93.66 3.49
N GLU A 635 15.40 92.49 3.69
CA GLU A 635 16.56 92.31 4.61
C GLU A 635 17.83 93.00 4.11
N ASP A 636 18.02 93.09 2.80
CA ASP A 636 19.24 93.63 2.17
C ASP A 636 19.10 95.15 1.89
N GLY A 637 17.87 95.67 1.85
CA GLY A 637 17.52 97.05 1.49
C GLY A 637 18.06 98.15 2.42
N PRO A 638 18.04 98.01 3.77
CA PRO A 638 18.65 98.99 4.68
C PRO A 638 20.15 99.16 4.42
N ARG A 639 20.87 98.05 4.27
CA ARG A 639 22.31 98.03 3.99
C ARG A 639 22.64 98.67 2.65
N MET A 640 21.85 98.39 1.61
CA MET A 640 22.03 99.01 0.28
C MET A 640 21.89 100.54 0.32
N ARG A 641 20.93 101.06 1.10
CA ARG A 641 20.73 102.52 1.24
C ARG A 641 21.89 103.20 1.97
N GLU A 642 22.40 102.57 3.02
CA GLU A 642 23.55 103.09 3.78
C GLU A 642 24.81 103.17 2.90
N VAL A 643 25.10 102.11 2.14
CA VAL A 643 26.24 102.07 1.21
C VAL A 643 26.10 103.13 0.12
N LEU A 644 24.92 103.27 -0.48
CA LEU A 644 24.67 104.28 -1.53
C LEU A 644 24.79 105.71 -0.97
N ALA A 645 24.22 105.98 0.21
CA ALA A 645 24.29 107.31 0.83
C ALA A 645 25.73 107.70 1.18
N HIS A 646 26.52 106.76 1.70
CA HIS A 646 27.94 106.97 1.96
C HIS A 646 28.71 107.27 0.67
N ALA A 647 28.54 106.45 -0.37
CA ALA A 647 29.22 106.62 -1.66
C ALA A 647 28.89 107.95 -2.34
N LEU A 648 27.64 108.42 -2.24
CA LEU A 648 27.25 109.73 -2.79
C LEU A 648 27.84 110.91 -1.99
N ALA A 649 28.02 110.77 -0.68
CA ALA A 649 28.59 111.81 0.17
C ALA A 649 30.12 111.92 0.06
N THR A 650 30.82 110.79 -0.07
CA THR A 650 32.28 110.74 -0.15
C THR A 650 32.81 110.74 -1.59
N GLY A 651 31.99 110.27 -2.53
CA GLY A 651 32.38 110.02 -3.92
C GLY A 651 33.27 108.79 -4.10
N GLU A 652 33.35 107.90 -3.13
CA GLU A 652 34.12 106.66 -3.22
C GLU A 652 33.31 105.54 -3.93
N PRO A 653 33.94 104.69 -4.76
CA PRO A 653 33.27 103.55 -5.37
C PRO A 653 32.91 102.48 -4.33
N TYR A 654 31.87 101.67 -4.60
CA TYR A 654 31.44 100.59 -3.70
C TYR A 654 31.21 99.27 -4.43
N THR A 655 31.28 98.15 -3.70
CA THR A 655 30.89 96.80 -4.13
C THR A 655 30.00 96.15 -3.07
N ILE A 656 28.93 95.46 -3.48
CA ILE A 656 27.95 94.84 -2.58
C ILE A 656 27.29 93.60 -3.21
N ARG A 657 27.11 92.54 -2.41
CA ARG A 657 26.27 91.37 -2.77
C ARG A 657 24.89 91.48 -2.16
N TYR A 658 23.85 91.31 -2.96
CA TYR A 658 22.46 91.48 -2.51
C TYR A 658 21.49 90.67 -3.36
N ARG A 659 20.34 90.35 -2.78
CA ARG A 659 19.24 89.72 -3.52
C ARG A 659 18.41 90.79 -4.19
N ARG A 660 18.25 90.66 -5.50
CA ARG A 660 17.38 91.53 -6.29
C ARG A 660 16.17 90.73 -6.75
N ARG A 661 14.99 91.29 -6.51
CA ARG A 661 13.71 90.79 -6.99
C ARG A 661 13.65 90.97 -8.49
N TRP A 662 13.38 89.86 -9.17
CA TRP A 662 13.07 89.86 -10.58
C TRP A 662 11.59 90.22 -10.81
N ALA A 663 11.22 90.49 -12.06
CA ALA A 663 9.88 90.86 -12.51
C ALA A 663 8.82 89.79 -12.17
N ASP A 664 9.23 88.52 -12.14
CA ASP A 664 8.43 87.36 -11.75
C ASP A 664 8.17 87.28 -10.24
N GLY A 665 8.82 88.14 -9.46
CA GLY A 665 8.71 88.21 -8.03
C GLY A 665 9.77 87.40 -7.27
N GLU A 666 10.57 86.58 -7.96
CA GLU A 666 11.64 85.76 -7.38
C GLU A 666 12.88 86.58 -7.07
N TYR A 667 13.68 86.17 -6.09
CA TYR A 667 14.91 86.86 -5.74
C TYR A 667 16.13 86.11 -6.29
N ARG A 668 17.03 86.82 -6.99
CA ARG A 668 18.32 86.27 -7.46
C ARG A 668 19.50 87.01 -6.84
N TRP A 669 20.61 86.31 -6.67
CA TRP A 669 21.84 86.88 -6.09
C TRP A 669 22.62 87.72 -7.09
N MET A 670 22.89 88.97 -6.71
CA MET A 670 23.62 89.94 -7.49
C MET A 670 24.89 90.37 -6.76
N GLU A 671 25.99 90.56 -7.48
CA GLU A 671 27.15 91.31 -7.01
C GLU A 671 27.24 92.62 -7.80
N GLY A 672 26.95 93.74 -7.15
CA GLY A 672 26.95 95.08 -7.75
C GLY A 672 28.15 95.91 -7.35
N ARG A 673 28.72 96.65 -8.30
CA ARG A 673 29.78 97.65 -8.13
C ARG A 673 29.36 98.97 -8.76
N ALA A 674 29.66 100.10 -8.14
CA ALA A 674 29.42 101.41 -8.73
C ALA A 674 30.67 102.30 -8.68
N GLU A 675 30.93 102.99 -9.79
CA GLU A 675 32.06 103.90 -9.96
C GLU A 675 31.60 105.29 -10.44
N PRO A 676 32.15 106.37 -9.88
CA PRO A 676 31.83 107.72 -10.32
C PRO A 676 32.69 108.11 -11.52
N LEU A 677 32.04 108.52 -12.61
CA LEU A 677 32.66 109.30 -13.66
C LEU A 677 32.79 110.75 -13.19
N ARG A 678 34.01 111.27 -13.17
CA ARG A 678 34.31 112.65 -12.75
C ARG A 678 34.69 113.52 -13.95
N ASP A 679 34.40 114.81 -13.87
CA ASP A 679 34.93 115.80 -14.82
C ASP A 679 36.36 116.22 -14.45
N GLN A 680 36.91 117.13 -15.25
CA GLN A 680 38.29 117.63 -15.14
C GLN A 680 38.55 118.45 -13.86
N ASN A 681 37.49 118.91 -13.17
CA ASN A 681 37.58 119.65 -11.91
C ASN A 681 37.36 118.75 -10.68
N GLY A 682 37.23 117.44 -10.89
CA GLY A 682 37.05 116.44 -9.85
C GLY A 682 35.59 116.28 -9.38
N ALA A 683 34.65 117.03 -9.94
CA ALA A 683 33.23 116.90 -9.64
C ALA A 683 32.65 115.66 -10.33
N ILE A 684 31.73 114.97 -9.66
CA ILE A 684 31.10 113.78 -10.23
C ILE A 684 30.09 114.22 -11.29
N VAL A 685 30.21 113.65 -12.49
CA VAL A 685 29.34 113.90 -13.65
C VAL A 685 28.24 112.87 -13.75
N GLN A 686 28.58 111.59 -13.53
CA GLN A 686 27.66 110.46 -13.54
C GLN A 686 28.25 109.31 -12.72
N TRP A 687 27.43 108.33 -12.37
CA TRP A 687 27.88 107.05 -11.82
C TRP A 687 27.56 105.94 -12.81
N TYR A 688 28.49 105.01 -13.00
CA TYR A 688 28.25 103.76 -13.69
C TYR A 688 28.22 102.64 -12.66
N ALA A 689 27.08 101.97 -12.56
CA ALA A 689 26.90 100.78 -11.77
C ALA A 689 26.83 99.56 -12.68
N ALA A 690 27.53 98.51 -12.31
CA ALA A 690 27.60 97.23 -12.99
C ALA A 690 27.33 96.14 -11.96
N ALA A 691 26.39 95.24 -12.23
CA ALA A 691 26.06 94.14 -11.33
C ALA A 691 26.00 92.81 -12.09
N ILE A 692 26.78 91.82 -11.68
CA ILE A 692 26.73 90.49 -12.28
C ILE A 692 25.76 89.59 -11.52
N ASP A 693 25.02 88.78 -12.28
CA ASP A 693 24.19 87.72 -11.73
C ASP A 693 25.14 86.58 -11.32
N ILE A 694 25.22 86.32 -10.02
CA ILE A 694 26.01 85.21 -9.46
C ILE A 694 25.11 84.02 -9.11
N ASP A 695 23.83 84.04 -9.51
CA ASP A 695 22.88 82.99 -9.19
C ASP A 695 23.29 81.67 -9.86
N ASP A 696 23.82 81.68 -11.08
CA ASP A 696 24.36 80.47 -11.73
C ASP A 696 25.63 79.95 -11.04
N GLU A 697 26.47 80.80 -10.45
CA GLU A 697 27.67 80.36 -9.71
C GLU A 697 27.29 79.81 -8.33
N VAL A 698 26.35 80.46 -7.65
CA VAL A 698 25.77 79.97 -6.39
C VAL A 698 24.98 78.68 -6.64
N ARG A 699 24.19 78.60 -7.72
CA ARG A 699 23.49 77.40 -8.18
C ARG A 699 24.43 76.34 -8.71
N ALA A 700 25.57 76.64 -9.34
CA ALA A 700 26.55 75.67 -9.80
C ALA A 700 27.37 75.11 -8.64
N GLN A 701 27.67 75.90 -7.61
CA GLN A 701 28.18 75.39 -6.34
C GLN A 701 27.13 74.53 -5.62
N GLN A 702 25.84 74.89 -5.71
CA GLN A 702 24.73 74.04 -5.27
C GLN A 702 24.56 72.78 -6.13
N ALA A 703 24.74 72.86 -7.44
CA ALA A 703 24.64 71.77 -8.39
C ALA A 703 25.82 70.83 -8.28
N LEU A 704 27.02 71.33 -7.97
CA LEU A 704 28.18 70.50 -7.63
C LEU A 704 27.92 69.74 -6.32
N ARG A 705 27.36 70.42 -5.30
CA ARG A 705 26.90 69.76 -4.06
C ARG A 705 25.74 68.78 -4.31
N GLU A 706 24.84 69.08 -5.24
CA GLU A 706 23.72 68.22 -5.63
C GLU A 706 24.17 67.04 -6.47
N ARG A 707 25.19 67.19 -7.32
CA ARG A 707 25.80 66.14 -8.16
C ARG A 707 26.73 65.25 -7.34
N GLU A 708 27.44 65.81 -6.36
CA GLU A 708 28.11 65.04 -5.29
C GLU A 708 27.08 64.28 -4.44
N ARG A 709 25.95 64.90 -4.09
CA ARG A 709 24.82 64.21 -3.45
C ARG A 709 24.20 63.15 -4.35
N GLU A 710 24.04 63.41 -5.65
CA GLU A 710 23.44 62.51 -6.62
C GLU A 710 24.34 61.31 -6.85
N LEU A 711 25.64 61.50 -7.04
CA LEU A 711 26.63 60.41 -7.11
C LEU A 711 26.67 59.60 -5.80
N SER A 712 26.62 60.27 -4.64
CA SER A 712 26.53 59.58 -3.35
C SER A 712 25.20 58.81 -3.22
N GLN A 713 24.09 59.35 -3.71
CA GLN A 713 22.79 58.68 -3.72
C GLN A 713 22.76 57.50 -4.70
N LEU A 714 23.36 57.64 -5.89
CA LEU A 714 23.49 56.58 -6.88
C LEU A 714 24.23 55.38 -6.30
N VAL A 715 25.37 55.60 -5.63
CA VAL A 715 26.13 54.53 -4.97
C VAL A 715 25.35 53.91 -3.80
N ASP A 716 24.50 54.69 -3.12
CA ASP A 716 23.64 54.21 -2.03
C ASP A 716 22.41 53.41 -2.52
N ILE A 717 21.91 53.66 -3.73
CA ILE A 717 20.77 52.92 -4.31
C ILE A 717 21.19 51.66 -5.09
N VAL A 718 22.47 51.50 -5.45
CA VAL A 718 22.95 50.24 -6.06
C VAL A 718 22.62 49.09 -5.11
N PRO A 719 21.96 48.02 -5.58
CA PRO A 719 21.54 46.89 -4.74
C PRO A 719 22.71 45.98 -4.31
N SER A 720 23.91 46.53 -4.15
CA SER A 720 25.15 45.83 -3.78
C SER A 720 25.73 46.44 -2.51
N LEU A 721 26.39 45.61 -1.69
CA LEU A 721 27.10 46.07 -0.52
C LEU A 721 28.50 46.54 -0.96
N LEU A 722 28.69 47.86 -1.08
CA LEU A 722 29.90 48.44 -1.66
C LEU A 722 30.82 49.00 -0.58
N TRP A 723 32.11 48.79 -0.76
CA TRP A 723 33.14 49.28 0.14
C TRP A 723 34.40 49.72 -0.62
N ARG A 724 35.12 50.68 -0.05
CA ARG A 724 36.38 51.19 -0.59
C ARG A 724 37.44 51.22 0.49
N LEU A 725 38.63 50.73 0.19
CA LEU A 725 39.80 50.82 1.06
C LEU A 725 40.89 51.69 0.42
N ASN A 726 41.76 52.29 1.25
CA ASN A 726 42.98 52.94 0.76
C ASN A 726 44.05 51.89 0.37
N ALA A 727 45.21 52.34 -0.10
CA ALA A 727 46.33 51.48 -0.49
C ALA A 727 46.83 50.57 0.64
N GLU A 728 46.73 51.01 1.90
CA GLU A 728 47.16 50.28 3.10
C GLU A 728 46.10 49.33 3.67
N GLY A 729 44.93 49.22 3.01
CA GLY A 729 43.83 48.34 3.39
C GLY A 729 42.89 48.89 4.46
N GLU A 730 42.88 50.20 4.73
CA GLU A 730 41.94 50.84 5.66
C GLU A 730 40.64 51.27 4.97
N PRO A 731 39.46 51.07 5.60
CA PRO A 731 38.18 51.48 5.03
C PRO A 731 38.06 52.99 4.94
N THR A 732 37.77 53.49 3.73
CA THR A 732 37.56 54.92 3.45
C THR A 732 36.13 55.25 3.06
N PHE A 733 35.33 54.25 2.68
CA PHE A 733 33.93 54.44 2.33
C PHE A 733 33.17 53.11 2.41
N PHE A 734 31.94 53.18 2.93
CA PHE A 734 30.91 52.14 2.84
C PHE A 734 29.63 52.79 2.34
N ASN A 735 28.92 52.16 1.40
CA ASN A 735 27.61 52.67 1.00
C ASN A 735 26.56 52.41 2.09
N LYS A 736 25.45 53.15 2.06
CA LYS A 736 24.35 53.00 3.04
C LYS A 736 23.82 51.57 3.11
N ARG A 737 23.85 50.82 2.01
CA ARG A 737 23.38 49.44 1.98
C ARG A 737 24.25 48.51 2.81
N LEU A 738 25.59 48.64 2.72
CA LEU A 738 26.52 47.92 3.59
C LEU A 738 26.38 48.33 5.06
N ILE A 739 26.20 49.62 5.34
CA ILE A 739 25.98 50.11 6.71
C ILE A 739 24.67 49.55 7.28
N ASN A 740 23.58 49.56 6.51
CA ASN A 740 22.30 48.99 6.94
C ASN A 740 22.37 47.46 7.09
N PHE A 741 23.14 46.79 6.23
CA PHE A 741 23.33 45.34 6.32
C PHE A 741 24.09 44.96 7.58
N LEU A 742 25.17 45.67 7.93
CA LEU A 742 26.00 45.39 9.12
C LEU A 742 25.41 45.96 10.42
N GLY A 743 24.65 47.05 10.32
CA GLY A 743 24.29 47.90 11.45
C GLY A 743 25.30 49.05 11.65
N PRO A 744 24.83 50.27 12.01
CA PRO A 744 25.69 51.45 12.13
C PRO A 744 26.80 51.29 13.18
N ASP A 745 26.53 50.54 14.25
CA ASP A 745 27.50 50.29 15.32
C ASP A 745 28.72 49.50 14.85
N ILE A 746 28.53 48.56 13.91
CA ILE A 746 29.60 47.70 13.37
C ILE A 746 30.44 48.45 12.32
N ALA A 747 29.81 49.33 11.52
CA ALA A 747 30.49 50.11 10.49
C ALA A 747 31.45 51.17 11.06
N ASP A 748 31.23 51.62 12.30
CA ASP A 748 32.02 52.65 12.99
C ASP A 748 32.93 52.13 14.10
N VAL A 749 33.12 50.80 14.21
CA VAL A 749 34.00 50.19 15.22
C VAL A 749 35.45 50.61 14.98
N GLY A 750 35.96 51.47 15.86
CA GLY A 750 37.39 51.73 16.06
C GLY A 750 37.82 51.24 17.45
N LYS A 751 38.65 50.20 17.51
CA LYS A 751 39.30 49.79 18.77
C LYS A 751 40.64 50.53 18.92
N PRO A 752 40.98 51.12 20.07
CA PRO A 752 42.28 51.76 20.29
C PRO A 752 43.43 50.77 20.04
N GLY A 753 44.34 51.11 19.12
CA GLY A 753 45.51 50.30 18.77
C GLY A 753 45.28 49.23 17.69
N MET A 754 44.08 49.13 17.09
CA MET A 754 43.77 48.18 16.02
C MET A 754 43.35 48.90 14.74
N LYS A 755 43.80 48.37 13.59
CA LYS A 755 43.36 48.82 12.26
C LYS A 755 41.84 48.66 12.11
N ARG A 756 41.15 49.61 11.48
CA ARG A 756 39.68 49.67 11.44
C ARG A 756 39.10 48.48 10.68
N LEU A 757 39.74 48.06 9.58
CA LEU A 757 39.35 46.86 8.85
C LEU A 757 39.42 45.60 9.73
N SER A 758 40.47 45.47 10.55
CA SER A 758 40.64 44.31 11.42
C SER A 758 39.58 44.25 12.52
N ALA A 759 39.20 45.41 13.08
CA ALA A 759 38.12 45.49 14.06
C ALA A 759 36.75 45.13 13.46
N ILE A 760 36.50 45.52 12.20
CA ILE A 760 35.29 45.13 11.45
C ILE A 760 35.27 43.63 11.16
N ILE A 761 36.40 43.04 10.76
CA ILE A 761 36.50 41.59 10.55
C ILE A 761 36.16 40.83 11.83
N GLU A 762 36.66 41.25 12.99
CA GLU A 762 36.38 40.62 14.28
C GLU A 762 34.91 40.76 14.71
N ALA A 763 34.25 41.88 14.39
CA ALA A 763 32.88 42.16 14.81
C ALA A 763 31.80 41.60 13.86
N ALA A 764 32.09 41.57 12.55
CA ALA A 764 31.11 41.28 11.51
C ALA A 764 31.27 39.90 10.86
N ILE A 765 32.46 39.31 10.87
CA ILE A 765 32.73 38.03 10.19
C ILE A 765 32.56 36.88 11.18
N HIS A 766 32.06 35.73 10.72
CA HIS A 766 31.96 34.56 11.59
C HIS A 766 33.35 34.15 12.12
N PRO A 767 33.50 33.80 13.41
CA PRO A 767 34.80 33.50 14.01
C PRO A 767 35.65 32.50 13.22
N ASP A 768 35.06 31.40 12.71
CA ASP A 768 35.79 30.39 11.92
C ASP A 768 36.33 30.93 10.57
N ASP A 769 35.71 31.97 10.02
CA ASP A 769 36.07 32.51 8.70
C ASP A 769 37.04 33.69 8.82
N ALA A 770 37.12 34.33 10.00
CA ALA A 770 37.83 35.58 10.24
C ALA A 770 39.34 35.50 9.97
N GLU A 771 40.01 34.43 10.41
CA GLU A 771 41.46 34.26 10.22
C GLU A 771 41.82 34.02 8.75
N ASN A 772 41.04 33.17 8.08
CA ASN A 772 41.21 32.86 6.65
C ASN A 772 40.97 34.11 5.78
N LEU A 773 39.90 34.85 6.07
CA LEU A 773 39.58 36.10 5.37
C LEU A 773 40.68 37.15 5.57
N ALA A 774 41.14 37.35 6.80
CA ALA A 774 42.22 38.29 7.10
C ALA A 774 43.54 37.89 6.42
N GLY A 775 43.83 36.59 6.32
CA GLY A 775 44.97 36.06 5.58
C GLY A 775 44.88 36.35 4.08
N ALA A 776 43.71 36.09 3.47
CA ALA A 776 43.47 36.34 2.06
C ALA A 776 43.56 37.84 1.71
N LEU A 777 43.00 38.72 2.54
CA LEU A 777 43.10 40.17 2.35
C LEU A 777 44.55 40.67 2.48
N ARG A 778 45.31 40.18 3.48
CA ARG A 778 46.75 40.51 3.60
C ARG A 778 47.55 40.09 2.37
N HIS A 779 47.24 38.92 1.81
CA HIS A 779 47.89 38.45 0.59
C HIS A 779 47.56 39.36 -0.59
N SER A 780 46.27 39.65 -0.85
CA SER A 780 45.85 40.56 -1.93
C SER A 780 46.45 41.96 -1.79
N PHE A 781 46.55 42.50 -0.57
CA PHE A 781 47.20 43.80 -0.36
C PHE A 781 48.71 43.78 -0.62
N ALA A 782 49.39 42.66 -0.33
CA ALA A 782 50.83 42.53 -0.56
C ALA A 782 51.18 42.26 -2.03
N THR A 783 50.36 41.49 -2.75
CA THR A 783 50.62 41.10 -4.15
C THR A 783 49.96 42.03 -5.16
N GLY A 784 48.88 42.71 -4.77
CA GLY A 784 48.04 43.48 -5.68
C GLY A 784 47.13 42.64 -6.57
N GLU A 785 46.95 41.35 -6.26
CA GLU A 785 46.00 40.48 -6.95
C GLU A 785 44.56 40.71 -6.49
N ARG A 786 43.60 40.49 -7.41
CA ARG A 786 42.17 40.61 -7.10
C ARG A 786 41.78 39.72 -5.92
N PHE A 787 40.92 40.24 -5.06
CA PHE A 787 40.38 39.51 -3.91
C PHE A 787 39.04 38.87 -4.29
N SER A 788 38.82 37.60 -3.96
CA SER A 788 37.52 36.92 -4.10
C SER A 788 37.40 35.76 -3.12
N LYS A 789 36.45 35.83 -2.19
CA LYS A 789 36.18 34.78 -1.18
C LYS A 789 34.71 34.74 -0.80
N GLN A 790 34.26 33.53 -0.42
CA GLN A 790 33.00 33.33 0.28
C GLN A 790 33.26 33.25 1.79
N TYR A 791 32.43 33.91 2.57
CA TYR A 791 32.52 33.94 4.03
C TYR A 791 31.17 34.31 4.63
N ARG A 792 30.97 34.02 5.91
CA ARG A 792 29.76 34.39 6.64
C ARG A 792 29.88 35.80 7.19
N LEU A 793 28.96 36.68 6.79
CA LEU A 793 28.86 38.07 7.23
C LEU A 793 27.62 38.25 8.11
N ARG A 794 27.80 38.89 9.26
CA ARG A 794 26.75 39.17 10.22
C ARG A 794 25.88 40.32 9.74
N ARG A 795 24.57 40.10 9.74
CA ARG A 795 23.56 41.12 9.47
C ARG A 795 23.22 41.89 10.76
N ALA A 796 22.60 43.07 10.62
CA ALA A 796 22.26 43.98 11.71
C ALA A 796 21.39 43.35 12.82
N ASP A 797 20.61 42.32 12.50
CA ASP A 797 19.80 41.54 13.44
C ASP A 797 20.59 40.44 14.20
N GLY A 798 21.87 40.29 13.90
CA GLY A 798 22.76 39.32 14.52
C GLY A 798 22.89 37.99 13.78
N VAL A 799 22.13 37.76 12.71
CA VAL A 799 22.17 36.52 11.94
C VAL A 799 23.34 36.54 10.95
N TYR A 800 24.12 35.46 10.90
CA TYR A 800 25.15 35.27 9.87
C TYR A 800 24.53 34.77 8.56
N ARG A 801 24.91 35.39 7.44
CA ARG A 801 24.53 34.97 6.08
C ARG A 801 25.76 34.73 5.23
N TRP A 802 25.69 33.77 4.31
CA TRP A 802 26.77 33.55 3.35
C TRP A 802 26.85 34.69 2.34
N VAL A 803 28.03 35.29 2.22
CA VAL A 803 28.30 36.32 1.23
C VAL A 803 29.52 35.96 0.37
N ARG A 804 29.55 36.47 -0.86
CA ARG A 804 30.73 36.47 -1.72
C ARG A 804 31.28 37.89 -1.81
N GLY A 805 32.45 38.12 -1.24
CA GLY A 805 33.17 39.39 -1.33
C GLY A 805 34.25 39.34 -2.40
N SER A 806 34.26 40.36 -3.27
CA SER A 806 35.28 40.54 -4.31
C SER A 806 35.83 41.96 -4.29
N ALA A 807 37.12 42.16 -4.61
CA ALA A 807 37.70 43.49 -4.74
C ALA A 807 38.82 43.59 -5.77
N GLU A 808 38.87 44.75 -6.43
CA GLU A 808 39.83 45.11 -7.47
C GLU A 808 40.67 46.34 -7.05
N PRO A 809 41.99 46.35 -7.32
CA PRO A 809 42.84 47.50 -7.03
C PRO A 809 42.80 48.54 -8.16
N LEU A 810 42.50 49.79 -7.81
CA LEU A 810 42.72 50.94 -8.67
C LEU A 810 44.19 51.36 -8.60
N ARG A 811 44.84 51.48 -9.76
CA ARG A 811 46.26 51.82 -9.88
C ARG A 811 46.44 53.18 -10.56
N ASP A 812 47.53 53.87 -10.24
CA ASP A 812 47.95 55.06 -10.97
C ASP A 812 48.72 54.72 -12.25
N GLU A 813 49.13 55.75 -13.00
CA GLU A 813 49.90 55.63 -14.24
C GLU A 813 51.28 54.96 -14.04
N SER A 814 51.78 54.89 -12.81
CA SER A 814 53.04 54.22 -12.45
C SER A 814 52.85 52.76 -12.01
N GLY A 815 51.61 52.29 -11.93
CA GLY A 815 51.23 50.94 -11.50
C GLY A 815 51.09 50.77 -9.99
N GLN A 816 51.25 51.84 -9.20
CA GLN A 816 51.07 51.84 -7.75
C GLN A 816 49.58 51.81 -7.40
N ILE A 817 49.19 51.01 -6.40
CA ILE A 817 47.80 50.89 -5.96
C ILE A 817 47.42 52.15 -5.18
N ILE A 818 46.37 52.84 -5.61
CA ILE A 818 45.83 54.03 -4.96
C ILE A 818 44.71 53.63 -3.98
N GLN A 819 43.80 52.74 -4.41
CA GLN A 819 42.60 52.35 -3.68
C GLN A 819 42.16 50.93 -4.04
N TRP A 820 41.39 50.29 -3.17
CA TRP A 820 40.70 49.03 -3.45
C TRP A 820 39.19 49.26 -3.50
N TYR A 821 38.53 48.80 -4.56
CA TYR A 821 37.08 48.83 -4.70
C TYR A 821 36.53 47.44 -4.56
N GLY A 822 35.65 47.25 -3.58
CA GLY A 822 35.07 45.95 -3.27
C GLY A 822 33.55 45.96 -3.27
N LEU A 823 32.99 44.82 -3.64
CA LEU A 823 31.57 44.53 -3.56
C LEU A 823 31.37 43.22 -2.79
N THR A 824 30.28 43.15 -2.05
CA THR A 824 29.85 41.95 -1.34
C THR A 824 28.43 41.61 -1.75
N HIS A 825 28.22 40.37 -2.21
CA HIS A 825 26.93 39.85 -2.67
C HIS A 825 26.42 38.78 -1.69
N ASP A 826 25.15 38.85 -1.29
CA ASP A 826 24.50 37.84 -0.45
C ASP A 826 24.13 36.63 -1.31
N ILE A 827 24.62 35.45 -0.94
CA ILE A 827 24.43 34.17 -1.67
C ILE A 827 23.70 33.13 -0.82
N ASP A 828 23.19 33.49 0.36
CA ASP A 828 22.59 32.55 1.31
C ASP A 828 21.35 31.87 0.72
N ASP A 829 20.49 32.62 0.02
CA ASP A 829 19.25 32.08 -0.59
C ASP A 829 19.56 31.18 -1.79
N GLN A 830 20.59 31.51 -2.59
CA GLN A 830 21.04 30.68 -3.70
C GLN A 830 21.59 29.33 -3.19
N LEU A 831 22.43 29.36 -2.15
CA LEU A 831 22.98 28.15 -1.53
C LEU A 831 21.87 27.28 -0.92
N ARG A 832 20.83 27.87 -0.31
CA ARG A 832 19.68 27.11 0.22
C ARG A 832 18.91 26.39 -0.87
N ILE A 833 18.63 27.03 -2.01
CA ILE A 833 17.90 26.39 -3.12
C ILE A 833 18.71 25.25 -3.73
N GLU A 834 20.03 25.43 -3.89
CA GLU A 834 20.91 24.35 -4.38
C GLU A 834 21.00 23.18 -3.38
N GLU A 835 21.04 23.47 -2.07
CA GLU A 835 21.05 22.45 -1.02
C GLU A 835 19.69 21.72 -0.95
N GLU A 836 18.57 22.45 -1.00
CA GLU A 836 17.21 21.87 -1.02
C GLU A 836 16.98 21.00 -2.26
N LEU A 837 17.48 21.41 -3.43
CA LEU A 837 17.40 20.59 -4.64
C LEU A 837 18.23 19.31 -4.49
N ARG A 838 19.47 19.41 -3.99
CA ARG A 838 20.33 18.24 -3.72
C ARG A 838 19.76 17.32 -2.65
N GLU A 839 19.17 17.88 -1.59
CA GLU A 839 18.49 17.12 -0.54
C GLU A 839 17.25 16.43 -1.07
N ARG A 840 16.47 17.09 -1.94
CA ARG A 840 15.29 16.52 -2.57
C ARG A 840 15.64 15.43 -3.58
N GLU A 841 16.69 15.62 -4.40
CA GLU A 841 17.24 14.59 -5.28
C GLU A 841 17.78 13.39 -4.50
N ARG A 842 18.56 13.63 -3.44
CA ARG A 842 19.07 12.58 -2.54
C ARG A 842 17.94 11.85 -1.83
N SER A 843 16.90 12.57 -1.41
CA SER A 843 15.72 12.01 -0.76
C SER A 843 14.93 11.10 -1.71
N LEU A 844 14.69 11.53 -2.95
CA LEU A 844 14.04 10.71 -3.98
C LEU A 844 14.84 9.43 -4.28
N TRP A 845 16.17 9.55 -4.41
CA TRP A 845 17.05 8.39 -4.57
C TRP A 845 17.01 7.46 -3.36
N GLN A 846 17.02 8.00 -2.13
CA GLN A 846 16.90 7.20 -0.91
C GLN A 846 15.55 6.48 -0.82
N ILE A 847 14.45 7.09 -1.26
CA ILE A 847 13.14 6.43 -1.28
C ILE A 847 13.21 5.18 -2.18
N VAL A 848 13.72 5.30 -3.40
CA VAL A 848 13.83 4.15 -4.33
C VAL A 848 14.77 3.06 -3.80
N GLU A 849 15.88 3.44 -3.18
CA GLU A 849 16.85 2.50 -2.58
C GLU A 849 16.33 1.80 -1.30
N THR A 850 15.41 2.42 -0.56
CA THR A 850 14.89 1.89 0.71
C THR A 850 13.50 1.26 0.62
N LEU A 851 12.78 1.46 -0.49
CA LEU A 851 11.47 0.84 -0.72
C LEU A 851 11.59 -0.69 -0.61
N PRO A 852 10.76 -1.36 0.21
CA PRO A 852 10.76 -2.82 0.36
C PRO A 852 10.06 -3.51 -0.83
N ALA A 853 10.31 -3.04 -2.05
CA ALA A 853 9.80 -3.58 -3.30
C ALA A 853 10.97 -3.85 -4.24
N MET A 854 10.89 -4.90 -5.06
CA MET A 854 11.93 -5.17 -6.06
C MET A 854 11.65 -4.32 -7.29
N ILE A 855 12.53 -3.36 -7.59
CA ILE A 855 12.32 -2.37 -8.66
C ILE A 855 13.46 -2.47 -9.68
N ASP A 856 13.08 -2.42 -10.95
CA ASP A 856 13.98 -2.35 -12.09
C ASP A 856 13.54 -1.20 -13.02
N CYS A 857 14.49 -0.43 -13.55
CA CYS A 857 14.23 0.59 -14.54
C CYS A 857 14.92 0.19 -15.84
N ALA A 858 14.20 0.21 -16.95
CA ALA A 858 14.72 -0.16 -18.26
C ALA A 858 14.64 1.00 -19.26
N ALA A 859 15.57 1.03 -20.21
CA ALA A 859 15.61 1.97 -21.32
C ALA A 859 14.39 1.74 -22.25
N PRO A 860 14.07 2.66 -23.18
CA PRO A 860 12.90 2.55 -24.05
C PRO A 860 12.80 1.24 -24.86
N ASP A 861 13.94 0.62 -25.17
CA ASP A 861 14.06 -0.67 -25.85
C ASP A 861 13.84 -1.89 -24.93
N GLY A 862 13.63 -1.65 -23.63
CA GLY A 862 13.43 -2.68 -22.62
C GLY A 862 14.70 -3.16 -21.93
N GLU A 863 15.87 -2.59 -22.24
CA GLU A 863 17.12 -2.99 -21.61
C GLU A 863 17.24 -2.45 -20.18
N PRO A 864 17.43 -3.30 -19.16
CA PRO A 864 17.51 -2.85 -17.77
C PRO A 864 18.77 -2.01 -17.52
N VAL A 865 18.56 -0.84 -16.92
CA VAL A 865 19.55 0.21 -16.66
C VAL A 865 19.86 0.32 -15.17
N TYR A 866 18.86 0.08 -14.31
CA TYR A 866 19.00 0.23 -12.87
C TYR A 866 18.17 -0.81 -12.10
N ARG A 867 18.72 -1.28 -10.97
CA ARG A 867 18.06 -2.13 -9.99
C ARG A 867 18.29 -1.62 -8.58
N ASN A 868 17.21 -1.51 -7.83
CA ASN A 868 17.30 -1.20 -6.41
C ASN A 868 17.89 -2.37 -5.59
N PRO A 869 18.37 -2.14 -4.36
CA PRO A 869 19.01 -3.16 -3.53
C PRO A 869 18.17 -4.42 -3.35
N GLN A 870 16.86 -4.27 -3.16
CA GLN A 870 15.92 -5.36 -2.91
C GLN A 870 15.92 -6.36 -4.07
N LEU A 871 15.89 -5.89 -5.32
CA LEU A 871 15.95 -6.77 -6.48
C LEU A 871 17.35 -7.38 -6.69
N ARG A 872 18.43 -6.63 -6.44
CA ARG A 872 19.80 -7.17 -6.54
C ARG A 872 20.06 -8.27 -5.51
N ASP A 873 19.64 -8.05 -4.27
CA ASP A 873 19.79 -9.00 -3.17
C ASP A 873 18.91 -10.24 -3.40
N PHE A 874 17.70 -10.05 -3.96
CA PHE A 874 16.84 -11.15 -4.34
C PHE A 874 17.46 -12.02 -5.44
N LEU A 875 17.95 -11.41 -6.53
CA LEU A 875 18.51 -12.16 -7.68
C LEU A 875 19.91 -12.72 -7.41
N GLY A 876 20.71 -12.04 -6.58
CA GLY A 876 22.07 -12.46 -6.21
C GLY A 876 23.16 -12.09 -7.22
N TYR A 877 22.86 -11.28 -8.23
CA TYR A 877 23.83 -10.78 -9.23
C TYR A 877 23.49 -9.35 -9.68
N LYS A 878 24.51 -8.60 -10.09
CA LYS A 878 24.35 -7.23 -10.59
C LYS A 878 24.12 -7.19 -12.11
N LEU A 879 23.64 -6.04 -12.60
CA LEU A 879 23.39 -5.82 -14.03
C LEU A 879 24.67 -5.90 -14.86
N GLU A 880 25.78 -5.39 -14.33
CA GLU A 880 27.08 -5.35 -15.01
C GLU A 880 27.69 -6.75 -15.22
N GLU A 881 27.25 -7.75 -14.44
CA GLU A 881 27.69 -9.14 -14.58
C GLU A 881 27.05 -9.84 -15.79
N LEU A 882 26.00 -9.25 -16.37
CA LEU A 882 25.37 -9.74 -17.59
C LEU A 882 26.03 -9.19 -18.86
N ASP A 883 26.90 -8.19 -18.73
CA ASP A 883 27.64 -7.61 -19.84
C ASP A 883 28.68 -8.59 -20.41
N GLY A 884 28.77 -8.68 -21.74
CA GLY A 884 29.75 -9.54 -22.41
C GLY A 884 29.34 -11.01 -22.58
N THR A 885 28.11 -11.37 -22.22
CA THR A 885 27.55 -12.74 -22.41
C THR A 885 27.09 -13.03 -23.86
N GLY A 886 27.20 -12.06 -24.77
CA GLY A 886 26.75 -12.18 -26.17
C GLY A 886 25.23 -12.07 -26.36
N LYS A 887 24.47 -11.82 -25.29
CA LYS A 887 23.03 -11.53 -25.28
C LYS A 887 22.79 -10.11 -24.78
N THR A 888 21.58 -9.59 -24.99
CA THR A 888 21.17 -8.34 -24.35
C THR A 888 20.94 -8.54 -22.85
N ARG A 889 20.98 -7.47 -22.04
CA ARG A 889 20.79 -7.57 -20.59
C ARG A 889 19.39 -8.04 -20.24
N LEU A 890 18.38 -7.65 -21.04
CA LEU A 890 17.02 -8.14 -20.91
C LEU A 890 16.94 -9.66 -21.11
N ASP A 891 17.47 -10.17 -22.22
CA ASP A 891 17.45 -11.61 -22.52
C ASP A 891 18.25 -12.42 -21.50
N GLY A 892 19.42 -11.93 -21.08
CA GLY A 892 20.24 -12.55 -20.04
C GLY A 892 19.51 -12.60 -18.68
N THR A 893 18.74 -11.56 -18.35
CA THR A 893 17.95 -11.51 -17.11
C THR A 893 16.80 -12.53 -17.13
N LEU A 894 16.05 -12.60 -18.24
CA LEU A 894 14.93 -13.52 -18.35
C LEU A 894 15.40 -14.98 -18.35
N ASP A 895 16.49 -15.31 -19.05
CA ASP A 895 17.03 -16.67 -19.10
C ASP A 895 17.60 -17.14 -17.76
N ALA A 896 18.24 -16.24 -16.99
CA ALA A 896 18.85 -16.58 -15.71
C ALA A 896 17.83 -16.58 -14.55
N GLY A 897 16.88 -15.65 -14.58
CA GLY A 897 15.96 -15.38 -13.49
C GLY A 897 14.62 -16.13 -13.59
N VAL A 898 14.05 -16.33 -14.77
CA VAL A 898 12.69 -16.91 -14.89
C VAL A 898 12.73 -18.43 -14.91
N HIS A 899 11.72 -19.08 -14.33
CA HIS A 899 11.61 -20.54 -14.36
C HIS A 899 11.51 -21.08 -15.81
N PRO A 900 12.15 -22.22 -16.14
CA PRO A 900 12.17 -22.76 -17.49
C PRO A 900 10.79 -22.95 -18.15
N ASP A 901 9.77 -23.39 -17.40
CA ASP A 901 8.41 -23.51 -17.96
C ASP A 901 7.75 -22.16 -18.27
N ASP A 902 8.17 -21.08 -17.60
CA ASP A 902 7.52 -19.77 -17.67
C ASP A 902 8.23 -18.82 -18.67
N VAL A 903 9.53 -19.06 -18.95
CA VAL A 903 10.40 -18.13 -19.70
C VAL A 903 9.90 -17.82 -21.10
N ALA A 904 9.39 -18.81 -21.84
CA ALA A 904 8.91 -18.62 -23.20
C ALA A 904 7.72 -17.66 -23.25
N GLY A 905 6.75 -17.86 -22.35
CA GLY A 905 5.59 -16.99 -22.26
C GLY A 905 5.95 -15.60 -21.73
N VAL A 906 6.86 -15.50 -20.76
CA VAL A 906 7.32 -14.20 -20.25
C VAL A 906 7.96 -13.38 -21.36
N LYS A 907 8.87 -13.96 -22.17
CA LYS A 907 9.50 -13.29 -23.31
C LYS A 907 8.48 -12.79 -24.34
N GLU A 908 7.49 -13.61 -24.68
CA GLU A 908 6.44 -13.23 -25.64
C GLU A 908 5.63 -12.02 -25.16
N ASN A 909 5.12 -12.06 -23.92
CA ASN A 909 4.32 -10.98 -23.37
C ASN A 909 5.14 -9.69 -23.17
N TYR A 910 6.40 -9.82 -22.74
CA TYR A 910 7.27 -8.66 -22.55
C TYR A 910 7.59 -7.99 -23.89
N ALA A 911 7.89 -8.78 -24.93
CA ALA A 911 8.12 -8.28 -26.28
C ALA A 911 6.87 -7.63 -26.90
N HIS A 912 5.66 -8.13 -26.57
CA HIS A 912 4.42 -7.47 -26.95
C HIS A 912 4.29 -6.08 -26.33
N SER A 913 4.49 -5.98 -25.01
CA SER A 913 4.44 -4.72 -24.26
C SER A 913 5.45 -3.69 -24.80
N LEU A 914 6.68 -4.10 -25.11
CA LEU A 914 7.69 -3.21 -25.72
C LEU A 914 7.27 -2.68 -27.11
N ARG A 915 6.56 -3.47 -27.92
CA ARG A 915 6.09 -3.05 -29.25
C ARG A 915 4.86 -2.14 -29.20
N THR A 916 3.91 -2.42 -28.31
CA THR A 916 2.64 -1.68 -28.23
C THR A 916 2.72 -0.47 -27.31
N GLY A 917 3.66 -0.46 -26.36
CA GLY A 917 3.73 0.54 -25.31
C GLY A 917 2.62 0.38 -24.26
N GLU A 918 1.95 -0.78 -24.21
CA GLU A 918 0.96 -1.12 -23.19
C GLU A 918 1.65 -1.64 -21.90
N PRO A 919 1.05 -1.43 -20.72
CA PRO A 919 1.60 -1.96 -19.46
C PRO A 919 1.68 -3.50 -19.46
N TYR A 920 2.77 -4.04 -18.92
CA TYR A 920 2.95 -5.47 -18.68
C TYR A 920 2.47 -5.84 -17.28
N ALA A 921 1.77 -6.96 -17.13
CA ALA A 921 1.47 -7.55 -15.82
C ALA A 921 1.38 -9.08 -15.94
N ARG A 922 2.17 -9.83 -15.15
CA ARG A 922 2.15 -11.29 -15.18
C ARG A 922 2.68 -11.92 -13.89
N ARG A 923 2.01 -12.98 -13.43
CA ARG A 923 2.51 -13.89 -12.40
C ARG A 923 3.40 -14.98 -13.02
N HIS A 924 4.60 -15.16 -12.49
CA HIS A 924 5.53 -16.19 -12.93
C HIS A 924 6.53 -16.50 -11.81
N ARG A 925 7.34 -17.55 -11.99
CA ARG A 925 8.35 -17.92 -11.01
C ARG A 925 9.70 -17.26 -11.33
N LEU A 926 10.28 -16.59 -10.33
CA LEU A 926 11.57 -15.94 -10.40
C LEU A 926 12.55 -16.61 -9.42
N ARG A 927 13.78 -16.80 -9.87
CA ARG A 927 14.86 -17.46 -9.14
C ARG A 927 15.52 -16.48 -8.17
N ARG A 928 15.61 -16.88 -6.91
CA ARG A 928 16.31 -16.16 -5.85
C ARG A 928 17.80 -16.53 -5.83
N PHE A 929 18.62 -15.74 -5.13
CA PHE A 929 20.07 -15.89 -5.02
C PHE A 929 20.55 -17.29 -4.58
N ASP A 930 19.74 -18.04 -3.83
CA ASP A 930 20.02 -19.39 -3.34
C ASP A 930 19.59 -20.49 -4.33
N GLY A 931 18.97 -20.11 -5.45
CA GLY A 931 18.45 -21.01 -6.46
C GLY A 931 17.02 -21.48 -6.23
N GLU A 932 16.34 -21.04 -5.17
CA GLU A 932 14.90 -21.31 -5.00
C GLU A 932 14.08 -20.47 -5.99
N TYR A 933 13.05 -21.07 -6.59
CA TYR A 933 12.09 -20.34 -7.41
C TYR A 933 10.91 -19.90 -6.54
N ARG A 934 10.61 -18.60 -6.54
CA ARG A 934 9.47 -18.02 -5.83
C ARG A 934 8.48 -17.44 -6.81
N TRP A 935 7.19 -17.50 -6.47
CA TRP A 935 6.17 -16.81 -7.25
C TRP A 935 6.29 -15.29 -7.10
N VAL A 936 6.38 -14.60 -8.23
CA VAL A 936 6.37 -13.14 -8.30
C VAL A 936 5.26 -12.65 -9.22
N GLU A 937 4.75 -11.47 -8.94
CA GLU A 937 3.95 -10.69 -9.88
C GLU A 937 4.79 -9.53 -10.39
N THR A 938 5.09 -9.54 -11.68
CA THR A 938 5.88 -8.47 -12.32
C THR A 938 4.95 -7.56 -13.10
N ARG A 939 5.08 -6.26 -12.87
CA ARG A 939 4.37 -5.20 -13.58
C ARG A 939 5.36 -4.21 -14.17
N ALA A 940 5.19 -3.83 -15.44
CA ALA A 940 6.00 -2.79 -16.09
C ALA A 940 5.10 -1.71 -16.71
N ALA A 941 5.45 -0.45 -16.50
CA ALA A 941 4.72 0.70 -17.05
C ALA A 941 5.69 1.67 -17.74
N PRO A 942 5.32 2.23 -18.92
CA PRO A 942 6.18 3.18 -19.62
C PRO A 942 6.06 4.59 -19.05
N MET A 943 7.20 5.21 -18.76
CA MET A 943 7.33 6.63 -18.48
C MET A 943 7.52 7.38 -19.80
N ARG A 944 6.73 8.42 -20.03
CA ARG A 944 6.73 9.19 -21.28
C ARG A 944 7.13 10.65 -21.03
N ASN A 945 7.81 11.27 -21.98
CA ASN A 945 8.08 12.71 -21.97
C ASN A 945 6.83 13.52 -22.40
N ALA A 946 6.97 14.85 -22.45
CA ALA A 946 5.88 15.77 -22.84
C ALA A 946 5.36 15.52 -24.27
N GLU A 947 6.20 14.96 -25.14
CA GLU A 947 5.89 14.61 -26.52
C GLU A 947 5.27 13.20 -26.66
N GLY A 948 5.05 12.48 -25.56
CA GLY A 948 4.42 11.15 -25.54
C GLY A 948 5.37 9.98 -25.89
N VAL A 949 6.65 10.25 -26.08
CA VAL A 949 7.70 9.25 -26.36
C VAL A 949 8.10 8.54 -25.07
N ILE A 950 8.24 7.22 -25.11
CA ILE A 950 8.70 6.43 -23.97
C ILE A 950 10.18 6.76 -23.71
N VAL A 951 10.48 7.24 -22.51
CA VAL A 951 11.84 7.56 -22.06
C VAL A 951 12.43 6.48 -21.14
N GLN A 952 11.58 5.72 -20.46
CA GLN A 952 11.97 4.67 -19.52
C GLN A 952 10.80 3.71 -19.28
N TRP A 953 11.07 2.46 -18.92
CA TRP A 953 10.11 1.53 -18.34
C TRP A 953 10.38 1.36 -16.85
N ASN A 954 9.34 1.51 -16.03
CA ASN A 954 9.40 1.27 -14.58
C ASN A 954 8.79 -0.09 -14.28
N VAL A 955 9.60 -1.00 -13.74
CA VAL A 955 9.22 -2.39 -13.46
C VAL A 955 9.22 -2.62 -11.96
N ILE A 956 8.16 -3.23 -11.45
CA ILE A 956 8.08 -3.71 -10.08
C ILE A 956 7.83 -5.22 -10.08
N CYS A 957 8.58 -5.94 -9.27
CA CYS A 957 8.39 -7.36 -8.99
C CYS A 957 7.95 -7.51 -7.53
N LEU A 958 6.76 -8.08 -7.32
CA LEU A 958 6.21 -8.34 -6.00
C LEU A 958 6.37 -9.83 -5.69
N ASP A 959 7.00 -10.18 -4.57
CA ASP A 959 7.05 -11.57 -4.09
C ASP A 959 5.68 -11.96 -3.52
N ILE A 960 4.97 -12.84 -4.20
CA ILE A 960 3.63 -13.31 -3.87
C ILE A 960 3.64 -14.78 -3.41
N ASP A 961 4.82 -15.34 -3.14
CA ASP A 961 4.97 -16.76 -2.85
C ASP A 961 4.28 -17.17 -1.54
N ALA A 962 4.27 -16.29 -0.54
CA ALA A 962 3.50 -16.51 0.68
C ALA A 962 1.98 -16.55 0.43
N GLU A 963 1.48 -15.70 -0.48
CA GLU A 963 0.06 -15.62 -0.83
C GLU A 963 -0.38 -16.83 -1.64
N VAL A 964 0.41 -17.24 -2.65
CA VAL A 964 0.15 -18.44 -3.44
C VAL A 964 0.18 -19.71 -2.56
N ARG A 965 1.12 -19.80 -1.61
CA ARG A 965 1.17 -20.92 -0.66
C ARG A 965 -0.04 -20.91 0.28
N ALA A 966 -0.44 -19.75 0.79
CA ALA A 966 -1.61 -19.61 1.66
C ALA A 966 -2.92 -19.96 0.93
N GLU A 967 -3.08 -19.56 -0.33
CA GLU A 967 -4.22 -19.95 -1.16
C GLU A 967 -4.27 -21.46 -1.37
N ASP A 968 -3.12 -22.10 -1.64
CA ASP A 968 -3.06 -23.54 -1.85
C ASP A 968 -3.31 -24.32 -0.55
N ASP A 969 -2.74 -23.88 0.56
CA ASP A 969 -2.99 -24.44 1.90
C ASP A 969 -4.47 -24.30 2.29
N LEU A 970 -5.09 -23.14 2.01
CA LEU A 970 -6.51 -22.91 2.26
C LEU A 970 -7.39 -23.81 1.37
N ARG A 971 -7.01 -23.99 0.10
CA ARG A 971 -7.70 -24.91 -0.81
C ARG A 971 -7.62 -26.35 -0.29
N GLN A 972 -6.42 -26.81 0.08
CA GLN A 972 -6.22 -28.15 0.65
C GLN A 972 -6.95 -28.32 1.98
N ALA A 973 -6.95 -27.30 2.85
CA ALA A 973 -7.69 -27.31 4.10
C ALA A 973 -9.21 -27.35 3.88
N ARG A 974 -9.76 -26.60 2.91
CA ARG A 974 -11.17 -26.66 2.52
C ARG A 974 -11.55 -28.04 1.98
N GLU A 975 -10.74 -28.61 1.11
CA GLU A 975 -10.96 -29.97 0.60
C GLU A 975 -10.88 -31.03 1.72
N GLY A 976 -9.95 -30.85 2.66
CA GLY A 976 -9.81 -31.69 3.85
C GLY A 976 -11.00 -31.56 4.80
N LEU A 977 -11.51 -30.35 5.01
CA LEU A 977 -12.67 -30.06 5.84
C LEU A 977 -13.95 -30.60 5.22
N ALA A 978 -14.13 -30.46 3.89
CA ALA A 978 -15.23 -31.05 3.16
C ALA A 978 -15.25 -32.58 3.33
N ARG A 979 -14.08 -33.22 3.17
CA ARG A 979 -13.91 -34.67 3.42
C ARG A 979 -14.17 -35.05 4.88
N ALA A 980 -13.68 -34.28 5.85
CA ALA A 980 -13.84 -34.56 7.28
C ALA A 980 -15.30 -34.35 7.76
N SER A 981 -15.97 -33.30 7.27
CA SER A 981 -17.39 -33.03 7.54
C SER A 981 -18.28 -34.15 6.96
N GLN A 982 -17.94 -34.65 5.78
CA GLN A 982 -18.59 -35.81 5.17
C GLN A 982 -18.41 -37.09 6.02
N VAL A 983 -17.22 -37.31 6.58
CA VAL A 983 -16.92 -38.43 7.50
C VAL A 983 -17.58 -38.26 8.88
N ALA A 984 -17.70 -37.04 9.40
CA ALA A 984 -18.38 -36.75 10.66
C ALA A 984 -19.90 -36.96 10.54
N SER A 985 -20.50 -36.53 9.43
CA SER A 985 -21.90 -36.82 9.10
C SER A 985 -22.14 -38.34 9.02
N LEU A 986 -21.20 -39.08 8.42
CA LEU A 986 -21.17 -40.56 8.40
C LEU A 986 -21.21 -41.19 9.80
N ALA A 987 -20.55 -40.58 10.78
CA ALA A 987 -20.50 -41.07 12.16
C ALA A 987 -21.81 -40.81 12.94
N GLU A 988 -22.44 -39.63 12.78
CA GLU A 988 -23.76 -39.34 13.36
C GLU A 988 -24.86 -40.23 12.77
N LEU A 989 -24.79 -40.51 11.46
CA LEU A 989 -25.79 -41.32 10.76
C LEU A 989 -25.72 -42.81 11.08
N SER A 990 -24.59 -43.30 11.61
CA SER A 990 -24.37 -44.74 11.87
C SER A 990 -25.32 -45.32 12.92
N ALA A 991 -25.67 -44.56 13.96
CA ALA A 991 -26.60 -45.01 15.01
C ALA A 991 -28.04 -45.12 14.49
N SER A 992 -28.45 -44.17 13.64
CA SER A 992 -29.78 -44.17 13.02
C SER A 992 -29.92 -45.27 11.97
N ILE A 993 -28.90 -45.46 11.12
CA ILE A 993 -28.83 -46.56 10.14
C ILE A 993 -28.91 -47.92 10.83
N ALA A 994 -28.14 -48.12 11.91
CA ALA A 994 -28.20 -49.35 12.68
C ALA A 994 -29.60 -49.58 13.27
N HIS A 995 -30.26 -48.53 13.77
CA HIS A 995 -31.61 -48.62 14.32
C HIS A 995 -32.65 -49.01 13.25
N GLU A 996 -32.63 -48.38 12.07
CA GLU A 996 -33.59 -48.66 10.99
C GLU A 996 -33.40 -50.02 10.32
N VAL A 997 -32.17 -50.53 10.19
CA VAL A 997 -31.90 -51.86 9.64
C VAL A 997 -32.26 -52.95 10.66
N ASN A 998 -31.98 -52.71 11.94
CA ASN A 998 -32.25 -53.69 12.99
C ASN A 998 -33.74 -53.88 13.27
N GLN A 999 -34.58 -52.86 13.08
CA GLN A 999 -36.03 -52.97 13.32
C GLN A 999 -36.73 -54.07 12.47
N PRO A 1000 -36.66 -54.06 11.12
CA PRO A 1000 -37.27 -55.11 10.31
C PRO A 1000 -36.56 -56.46 10.49
N LEU A 1001 -35.24 -56.48 10.71
CA LEU A 1001 -34.51 -57.73 10.98
C LEU A 1001 -34.94 -58.38 12.31
N ALA A 1002 -35.17 -57.59 13.35
CA ALA A 1002 -35.71 -58.07 14.62
C ALA A 1002 -37.13 -58.63 14.45
N ALA A 1003 -37.96 -57.98 13.64
CA ALA A 1003 -39.29 -58.47 13.29
C ALA A 1003 -39.25 -59.78 12.49
N VAL A 1004 -38.31 -59.94 11.55
CA VAL A 1004 -38.05 -61.20 10.83
C VAL A 1004 -37.72 -62.32 11.81
N VAL A 1005 -36.80 -62.09 12.75
CA VAL A 1005 -36.39 -63.11 13.73
C VAL A 1005 -37.55 -63.47 14.66
N ALA A 1006 -38.29 -62.49 15.16
CA ALA A 1006 -39.45 -62.73 16.03
C ALA A 1006 -40.58 -63.49 15.32
N ASN A 1007 -40.90 -63.11 14.08
CA ASN A 1007 -41.91 -63.79 13.27
C ASN A 1007 -41.46 -65.21 12.86
N SER A 1008 -40.15 -65.44 12.67
CA SER A 1008 -39.58 -66.77 12.41
C SER A 1008 -39.77 -67.71 13.61
N HIS A 1009 -39.48 -67.24 14.83
CA HIS A 1009 -39.75 -68.01 16.05
C HIS A 1009 -41.24 -68.23 16.32
N ALA A 1010 -42.09 -67.27 15.96
CA ALA A 1010 -43.54 -67.44 16.06
C ALA A 1010 -44.06 -68.47 15.04
N CYS A 1011 -43.57 -68.43 13.80
CA CYS A 1011 -43.88 -69.41 12.76
C CYS A 1011 -43.48 -70.83 13.19
N GLN A 1012 -42.26 -70.99 13.71
CA GLN A 1012 -41.78 -72.26 14.23
C GLN A 1012 -42.68 -72.79 15.37
N ARG A 1013 -43.08 -71.92 16.31
CA ARG A 1013 -44.01 -72.29 17.40
C ARG A 1013 -45.38 -72.75 16.88
N TRP A 1014 -45.94 -72.10 15.87
CA TRP A 1014 -47.24 -72.49 15.31
C TRP A 1014 -47.18 -73.79 14.49
N LEU A 1015 -46.04 -74.07 13.85
CA LEU A 1015 -45.80 -75.33 13.15
C LEU A 1015 -45.57 -76.50 14.11
N MET A 1016 -44.98 -76.27 15.28
CA MET A 1016 -44.74 -77.31 16.30
C MET A 1016 -45.89 -77.49 17.29
N ALA A 1017 -46.96 -76.70 17.23
CA ALA A 1017 -48.14 -76.87 18.09
C ALA A 1017 -48.94 -78.12 17.68
N GLU A 1018 -49.68 -78.74 18.60
CA GLU A 1018 -50.57 -79.88 18.31
C GLU A 1018 -52.05 -79.53 18.52
N PRO A 1019 -52.89 -79.56 17.46
CA PRO A 1019 -52.52 -79.73 16.05
C PRO A 1019 -51.82 -78.49 15.46
N PRO A 1020 -50.95 -78.66 14.42
CA PRO A 1020 -50.23 -77.54 13.81
C PRO A 1020 -51.15 -76.48 13.22
N ASN A 1021 -50.88 -75.21 13.54
CA ASN A 1021 -51.68 -74.10 13.01
C ASN A 1021 -51.05 -73.54 11.72
N MET A 1022 -51.32 -74.24 10.61
CA MET A 1022 -50.77 -73.91 9.29
C MET A 1022 -51.19 -72.51 8.81
N GLU A 1023 -52.41 -72.07 9.12
CA GLU A 1023 -52.90 -70.76 8.71
C GLU A 1023 -52.12 -69.62 9.39
N ARG A 1024 -51.89 -69.71 10.71
CA ARG A 1024 -51.08 -68.71 11.43
C ARG A 1024 -49.62 -68.77 11.02
N ALA A 1025 -49.07 -69.97 10.84
CA ALA A 1025 -47.70 -70.14 10.36
C ALA A 1025 -47.50 -69.46 8.99
N GLN A 1026 -48.41 -69.69 8.04
CA GLN A 1026 -48.38 -69.08 6.71
C GLN A 1026 -48.47 -67.55 6.78
N ARG A 1027 -49.36 -66.99 7.60
CA ARG A 1027 -49.43 -65.53 7.82
C ARG A 1027 -48.14 -64.95 8.43
N THR A 1028 -47.45 -65.68 9.31
CA THR A 1028 -46.14 -65.25 9.82
C THR A 1028 -45.04 -65.33 8.76
N VAL A 1029 -45.07 -66.31 7.85
CA VAL A 1029 -44.14 -66.38 6.71
C VAL A 1029 -44.32 -65.18 5.77
N GLU A 1030 -45.56 -64.79 5.47
CA GLU A 1030 -45.85 -63.59 4.68
C GLU A 1030 -45.32 -62.31 5.35
N ARG A 1031 -45.37 -62.23 6.69
CA ARG A 1031 -44.78 -61.12 7.45
C ARG A 1031 -43.25 -61.15 7.39
N ILE A 1032 -42.62 -62.31 7.52
CA ILE A 1032 -41.16 -62.45 7.36
C ILE A 1032 -40.71 -61.97 5.98
N ILE A 1033 -41.39 -62.37 4.91
CA ILE A 1033 -41.06 -61.95 3.53
C ILE A 1033 -41.19 -60.43 3.39
N ARG A 1034 -42.25 -59.85 3.97
CA ARG A 1034 -42.47 -58.39 3.96
C ARG A 1034 -41.38 -57.65 4.72
N ASP A 1035 -41.06 -58.08 5.94
CA ASP A 1035 -40.06 -57.43 6.80
C ASP A 1035 -38.65 -57.58 6.19
N ALA A 1036 -38.34 -58.73 5.58
CA ALA A 1036 -37.08 -58.96 4.86
C ALA A 1036 -36.94 -58.06 3.62
N ASN A 1037 -38.01 -57.90 2.83
CA ASN A 1037 -38.02 -56.95 1.70
C ASN A 1037 -37.88 -55.50 2.20
N SER A 1038 -38.54 -55.15 3.31
CA SER A 1038 -38.38 -53.83 3.93
C SER A 1038 -36.94 -53.57 4.39
N ALA A 1039 -36.26 -54.57 4.97
CA ALA A 1039 -34.84 -54.47 5.31
C ALA A 1039 -33.96 -54.28 4.06
N ALA A 1040 -34.23 -55.02 2.99
CA ALA A 1040 -33.53 -54.87 1.71
C ALA A 1040 -33.73 -53.48 1.09
N ASP A 1041 -34.94 -52.91 1.20
CA ASP A 1041 -35.25 -51.56 0.75
C ASP A 1041 -34.51 -50.48 1.57
N VAL A 1042 -34.43 -50.65 2.90
CA VAL A 1042 -33.62 -49.77 3.77
C VAL A 1042 -32.16 -49.82 3.34
N VAL A 1043 -31.59 -51.01 3.15
CA VAL A 1043 -30.20 -51.19 2.69
C VAL A 1043 -29.98 -50.60 1.29
N SER A 1044 -30.95 -50.72 0.39
CA SER A 1044 -30.90 -50.12 -0.95
C SER A 1044 -30.88 -48.59 -0.88
N ARG A 1045 -31.71 -47.98 -0.02
CA ARG A 1045 -31.71 -46.52 0.22
C ARG A 1045 -30.40 -46.03 0.82
N ILE A 1046 -29.83 -46.78 1.77
CA ILE A 1046 -28.52 -46.50 2.36
C ILE A 1046 -27.42 -46.59 1.29
N ARG A 1047 -27.45 -47.64 0.46
CA ARG A 1047 -26.45 -47.83 -0.61
C ARG A 1047 -26.52 -46.74 -1.68
N ALA A 1048 -27.69 -46.19 -1.95
CA ALA A 1048 -27.88 -45.05 -2.86
C ALA A 1048 -27.24 -43.75 -2.33
N LEU A 1049 -27.25 -43.52 -1.01
CA LEU A 1049 -26.57 -42.37 -0.38
C LEU A 1049 -25.04 -42.40 -0.55
N PHE A 1050 -24.45 -43.59 -0.71
CA PHE A 1050 -23.00 -43.79 -0.75
C PHE A 1050 -22.39 -43.96 -2.14
N LYS A 1051 -23.20 -44.05 -3.20
CA LYS A 1051 -22.68 -44.29 -4.55
C LYS A 1051 -22.36 -42.98 -5.28
N GLN A 1052 -21.14 -42.49 -5.08
CA GLN A 1052 -20.53 -41.53 -6.01
C GLN A 1052 -20.07 -42.28 -7.28
N SER A 1053 -20.64 -41.93 -8.42
CA SER A 1053 -20.15 -42.39 -9.73
C SER A 1053 -20.36 -41.25 -10.72
N ALA A 1054 -19.38 -40.35 -10.82
CA ALA A 1054 -19.37 -39.33 -11.86
C ALA A 1054 -19.37 -39.94 -13.30
N ASP A 1055 -19.00 -41.23 -13.42
CA ASP A 1055 -18.80 -41.93 -14.70
C ASP A 1055 -20.04 -42.55 -15.37
N ARG A 1056 -21.27 -42.25 -14.92
CA ARG A 1056 -22.48 -42.92 -15.45
C ARG A 1056 -23.54 -42.00 -16.06
N ARG A 1057 -23.22 -40.72 -16.29
CA ARG A 1057 -24.14 -39.80 -16.98
C ARG A 1057 -24.19 -40.15 -18.46
N VAL A 1058 -25.39 -40.40 -18.97
CA VAL A 1058 -25.63 -40.68 -20.39
C VAL A 1058 -26.42 -39.52 -20.96
N HIS A 1059 -26.03 -39.02 -22.14
CA HIS A 1059 -26.85 -38.06 -22.87
C HIS A 1059 -28.12 -38.77 -23.37
N THR A 1060 -29.25 -38.47 -22.74
CA THR A 1060 -30.54 -39.07 -23.09
C THR A 1060 -31.65 -38.03 -22.97
N THR A 1061 -32.84 -38.33 -23.52
CA THR A 1061 -34.01 -37.47 -23.37
C THR A 1061 -34.76 -37.80 -22.08
N LEU A 1062 -35.26 -36.79 -21.40
CA LEU A 1062 -35.98 -36.98 -20.13
C LEU A 1062 -37.32 -37.73 -20.33
N SER A 1063 -37.91 -37.68 -21.53
CA SER A 1063 -39.18 -38.34 -21.86
C SER A 1063 -39.19 -39.83 -21.54
N GLY A 1064 -38.12 -40.56 -21.89
CA GLY A 1064 -38.04 -42.00 -21.63
C GLY A 1064 -37.96 -42.34 -20.14
N VAL A 1065 -37.41 -41.46 -19.31
CA VAL A 1065 -37.32 -41.66 -17.85
C VAL A 1065 -38.67 -41.38 -17.18
N ILE A 1066 -39.38 -40.37 -17.69
CA ILE A 1066 -40.73 -40.00 -17.23
C ILE A 1066 -41.74 -41.11 -17.51
N ASP A 1067 -41.70 -41.71 -18.71
CA ASP A 1067 -42.58 -42.83 -19.06
C ASP A 1067 -42.37 -44.05 -18.15
N GLU A 1068 -41.12 -44.36 -17.80
CA GLU A 1068 -40.83 -45.44 -16.87
C GLU A 1068 -41.29 -45.14 -15.45
N ALA A 1069 -41.02 -43.92 -14.94
CA ALA A 1069 -41.48 -43.51 -13.63
C ALA A 1069 -43.02 -43.55 -13.53
N ARG A 1070 -43.73 -43.15 -14.60
CA ARG A 1070 -45.19 -43.29 -14.72
C ARG A 1070 -45.61 -44.75 -14.64
N ASN A 1071 -44.98 -45.64 -15.42
CA ASN A 1071 -45.35 -47.05 -15.46
C ASN A 1071 -45.10 -47.75 -14.11
N LEU A 1072 -44.00 -47.42 -13.42
CA LEU A 1072 -43.69 -47.97 -12.10
C LEU A 1072 -44.67 -47.50 -11.01
N MET A 1073 -45.13 -46.25 -11.09
CA MET A 1073 -46.08 -45.68 -10.13
C MET A 1073 -47.56 -45.97 -10.47
N ALA A 1074 -47.85 -46.53 -11.66
CA ALA A 1074 -49.22 -46.76 -12.12
C ALA A 1074 -50.02 -47.68 -11.19
N ASP A 1075 -49.42 -48.80 -10.76
CA ASP A 1075 -50.07 -49.77 -9.86
C ASP A 1075 -50.33 -49.17 -8.47
N GLU A 1076 -49.38 -48.38 -7.95
CA GLU A 1076 -49.53 -47.73 -6.64
C GLU A 1076 -50.55 -46.59 -6.68
N ALA A 1077 -50.55 -45.80 -7.75
CA ALA A 1077 -51.56 -44.76 -7.99
C ALA A 1077 -52.95 -45.37 -8.13
N ALA A 1078 -53.10 -46.46 -8.88
CA ALA A 1078 -54.37 -47.17 -9.01
C ALA A 1078 -54.86 -47.74 -7.67
N ARG A 1079 -53.98 -48.37 -6.88
CA ARG A 1079 -54.33 -48.89 -5.53
C ARG A 1079 -54.85 -47.79 -4.60
N ARG A 1080 -54.27 -46.57 -4.67
CA ARG A 1080 -54.66 -45.43 -3.83
C ARG A 1080 -55.72 -44.51 -4.48
N ARG A 1081 -56.31 -44.94 -5.60
CA ARG A 1081 -57.32 -44.21 -6.39
C ARG A 1081 -56.87 -42.80 -6.81
N ALA A 1082 -55.58 -42.64 -7.11
CA ALA A 1082 -55.01 -41.42 -7.66
C ALA A 1082 -54.81 -41.56 -9.18
N ARG A 1083 -55.22 -40.54 -9.93
CA ARG A 1083 -55.01 -40.45 -11.37
C ARG A 1083 -53.71 -39.68 -11.65
N MET A 1084 -52.89 -40.17 -12.58
CA MET A 1084 -51.69 -39.48 -13.04
C MET A 1084 -51.92 -38.90 -14.44
N ASP A 1085 -51.85 -37.58 -14.56
CA ASP A 1085 -51.88 -36.86 -15.83
C ASP A 1085 -50.47 -36.36 -16.17
N VAL A 1086 -49.91 -36.83 -17.29
CA VAL A 1086 -48.53 -36.55 -17.71
C VAL A 1086 -48.55 -35.78 -19.03
N ASP A 1087 -47.95 -34.60 -19.03
CA ASP A 1087 -47.88 -33.67 -20.18
C ASP A 1087 -46.40 -33.31 -20.44
N VAL A 1088 -45.81 -33.94 -21.46
CA VAL A 1088 -44.39 -33.84 -21.81
C VAL A 1088 -44.27 -33.13 -23.14
N ASP A 1089 -43.43 -32.11 -23.22
CA ASP A 1089 -43.12 -31.43 -24.46
C ASP A 1089 -42.51 -32.39 -25.50
N GLY A 1090 -42.94 -32.28 -26.76
CA GLY A 1090 -42.51 -33.17 -27.84
C GLY A 1090 -41.08 -32.92 -28.31
N ASN A 1091 -40.50 -31.76 -27.99
CA ASN A 1091 -39.18 -31.33 -28.46
C ASN A 1091 -38.19 -31.07 -27.31
N LEU A 1092 -37.96 -32.09 -26.47
CA LEU A 1092 -37.02 -32.00 -25.35
C LEU A 1092 -35.56 -32.28 -25.79
N PRO A 1093 -34.60 -31.44 -25.38
CA PRO A 1093 -33.18 -31.63 -25.70
C PRO A 1093 -32.56 -32.80 -24.92
N PHE A 1094 -31.43 -33.31 -25.41
CA PHE A 1094 -30.62 -34.30 -24.70
C PHE A 1094 -29.92 -33.67 -23.49
N ILE A 1095 -29.99 -34.33 -22.34
CA ILE A 1095 -29.35 -33.90 -21.10
C ILE A 1095 -28.44 -35.01 -20.56
N ALA A 1096 -27.31 -34.63 -19.97
CA ALA A 1096 -26.36 -35.57 -19.38
C ALA A 1096 -26.83 -35.97 -17.97
N ILE A 1097 -27.53 -37.10 -17.86
CA ILE A 1097 -28.15 -37.54 -16.61
C ILE A 1097 -27.79 -38.97 -16.23
N ASP A 1098 -27.71 -39.26 -14.92
CA ASP A 1098 -27.85 -40.63 -14.43
C ASP A 1098 -29.33 -40.97 -14.41
N ARG A 1099 -29.72 -41.81 -15.37
CA ARG A 1099 -31.09 -42.26 -15.58
C ARG A 1099 -31.75 -42.83 -14.32
N ILE A 1100 -31.02 -43.61 -13.53
CA ILE A 1100 -31.55 -44.28 -12.33
C ILE A 1100 -31.80 -43.25 -11.24
N GLN A 1101 -30.87 -42.31 -11.04
CA GLN A 1101 -31.00 -41.29 -10.01
C GLN A 1101 -32.15 -40.32 -10.32
N ILE A 1102 -32.31 -39.89 -11.57
CA ILE A 1102 -33.44 -39.02 -11.96
C ILE A 1102 -34.78 -39.77 -11.88
N GLN A 1103 -34.83 -41.05 -12.26
CA GLN A 1103 -36.03 -41.88 -12.05
C GLN A 1103 -36.40 -41.98 -10.56
N GLN A 1104 -35.42 -42.10 -9.67
CA GLN A 1104 -35.63 -42.13 -8.22
C GLN A 1104 -36.20 -40.81 -7.69
N VAL A 1105 -35.72 -39.65 -8.20
CA VAL A 1105 -36.30 -38.34 -7.88
C VAL A 1105 -37.77 -38.31 -8.28
N LEU A 1106 -38.10 -38.68 -9.52
CA LEU A 1106 -39.47 -38.70 -10.03
C LEU A 1106 -40.39 -39.59 -9.19
N ILE A 1107 -39.97 -40.82 -8.90
CA ILE A 1107 -40.74 -41.77 -8.08
C ILE A 1107 -40.99 -41.22 -6.68
N ASN A 1108 -39.97 -40.66 -6.04
CA ASN A 1108 -40.09 -40.11 -4.68
C ASN A 1108 -41.04 -38.90 -4.63
N LEU A 1109 -40.95 -37.99 -5.61
CA LEU A 1109 -41.81 -36.82 -5.68
C LEU A 1109 -43.27 -37.23 -6.00
N VAL A 1110 -43.48 -38.16 -6.93
CA VAL A 1110 -44.83 -38.71 -7.23
C VAL A 1110 -45.41 -39.42 -6.02
N ARG A 1111 -44.67 -40.33 -5.36
CA ARG A 1111 -45.13 -41.04 -4.17
C ARG A 1111 -45.49 -40.07 -3.05
N ASN A 1112 -44.66 -39.06 -2.79
CA ASN A 1112 -44.95 -38.02 -1.80
C ASN A 1112 -46.24 -37.26 -2.12
N GLY A 1113 -46.49 -36.94 -3.40
CA GLY A 1113 -47.74 -36.34 -3.86
C GLY A 1113 -48.96 -37.26 -3.66
N ILE A 1114 -48.83 -38.57 -3.91
CA ILE A 1114 -49.95 -39.52 -3.72
C ILE A 1114 -50.31 -39.62 -2.24
N GLU A 1115 -49.29 -39.74 -1.39
CA GLU A 1115 -49.45 -39.79 0.07
C GLU A 1115 -50.07 -38.50 0.63
N ALA A 1116 -49.68 -37.34 0.11
CA ALA A 1116 -50.24 -36.05 0.54
C ALA A 1116 -51.74 -35.90 0.24
N MET A 1117 -52.29 -36.73 -0.66
CA MET A 1117 -53.70 -36.76 -1.02
C MET A 1117 -54.50 -37.87 -0.34
N GLU A 1118 -53.86 -38.69 0.52
CA GLU A 1118 -54.48 -39.89 1.11
C GLU A 1118 -55.71 -39.57 1.99
N THR A 1119 -55.71 -38.42 2.65
CA THR A 1119 -56.78 -37.93 3.53
C THR A 1119 -57.78 -36.99 2.84
N VAL A 1120 -57.56 -36.68 1.55
CA VAL A 1120 -58.42 -35.77 0.77
C VAL A 1120 -59.60 -36.55 0.16
N SER A 1121 -60.81 -36.02 0.32
CA SER A 1121 -62.08 -36.61 -0.14
C SER A 1121 -62.52 -36.18 -1.55
N GLY A 1122 -61.69 -35.38 -2.24
CA GLY A 1122 -61.89 -34.91 -3.61
C GLY A 1122 -61.14 -35.71 -4.70
N ASP A 1123 -61.09 -35.16 -5.91
CA ASP A 1123 -60.43 -35.78 -7.07
C ASP A 1123 -58.90 -35.81 -6.90
N ARG A 1124 -58.34 -37.02 -6.79
CA ARG A 1124 -56.91 -37.25 -6.49
C ARG A 1124 -56.13 -37.30 -7.80
N VAL A 1125 -55.55 -36.18 -8.18
CA VAL A 1125 -54.81 -36.04 -9.44
C VAL A 1125 -53.39 -35.60 -9.16
N ILE A 1126 -52.41 -36.34 -9.68
CA ILE A 1126 -51.02 -35.90 -9.83
C ILE A 1126 -50.81 -35.46 -11.26
N LYS A 1127 -50.41 -34.21 -11.44
CA LYS A 1127 -50.06 -33.67 -12.75
C LYS A 1127 -48.55 -33.53 -12.86
N MET A 1128 -47.97 -34.14 -13.89
CA MET A 1128 -46.55 -34.00 -14.21
C MET A 1128 -46.39 -33.23 -15.52
N ARG A 1129 -45.70 -32.10 -15.50
CA ARG A 1129 -45.39 -31.30 -16.69
C ARG A 1129 -43.90 -31.20 -16.93
N VAL A 1130 -43.46 -31.41 -18.16
CA VAL A 1130 -42.04 -31.27 -18.54
C VAL A 1130 -41.93 -30.31 -19.72
N ARG A 1131 -41.16 -29.23 -19.55
CA ARG A 1131 -40.99 -28.17 -20.55
C ARG A 1131 -39.51 -27.81 -20.73
N HIS A 1132 -39.16 -27.39 -21.94
CA HIS A 1132 -37.86 -26.79 -22.22
C HIS A 1132 -37.93 -25.28 -21.95
N ILE A 1133 -37.09 -24.76 -21.05
CA ILE A 1133 -37.07 -23.35 -20.64
C ILE A 1133 -35.63 -22.83 -20.64
N GLY A 1134 -35.31 -21.95 -21.60
CA GLY A 1134 -33.98 -21.34 -21.70
C GLY A 1134 -32.89 -22.38 -21.98
N ASN A 1135 -31.93 -22.53 -21.06
CA ASN A 1135 -30.85 -23.52 -21.14
C ASN A 1135 -31.06 -24.73 -20.20
N ALA A 1136 -32.31 -25.03 -19.83
CA ALA A 1136 -32.64 -26.12 -18.93
C ALA A 1136 -33.97 -26.81 -19.29
N VAL A 1137 -34.10 -28.07 -18.87
CA VAL A 1137 -35.37 -28.81 -18.89
C VAL A 1137 -35.99 -28.70 -17.50
N GLN A 1138 -37.20 -28.16 -17.41
CA GLN A 1138 -37.95 -28.01 -16.16
C GLN A 1138 -39.01 -29.11 -16.06
N THR A 1139 -39.09 -29.75 -14.90
CA THR A 1139 -40.12 -30.74 -14.55
C THR A 1139 -40.90 -30.25 -13.34
N GLU A 1140 -42.22 -30.16 -13.49
CA GLU A 1140 -43.18 -29.81 -12.45
C GLU A 1140 -43.99 -31.06 -12.06
N ILE A 1141 -44.12 -31.34 -10.78
CA ILE A 1141 -44.98 -32.39 -10.23
C ILE A 1141 -45.95 -31.72 -9.25
N SER A 1142 -47.23 -31.73 -9.61
CA SER A 1142 -48.28 -31.00 -8.92
C SER A 1142 -49.31 -31.97 -8.34
N ASP A 1143 -49.63 -31.81 -7.06
CA ASP A 1143 -50.69 -32.55 -6.36
C ASP A 1143 -51.84 -31.63 -5.91
N ARG A 1144 -52.95 -32.26 -5.49
CA ARG A 1144 -54.13 -31.60 -4.91
C ARG A 1144 -54.31 -31.96 -3.43
N GLY A 1145 -53.20 -32.20 -2.72
CA GLY A 1145 -53.14 -32.56 -1.31
C GLY A 1145 -53.41 -31.38 -0.38
N GLN A 1146 -53.06 -31.52 0.89
CA GLN A 1146 -53.32 -30.50 1.91
C GLN A 1146 -52.44 -29.22 1.77
N GLY A 1147 -51.47 -29.21 0.86
CA GLY A 1147 -50.52 -28.13 0.68
C GLY A 1147 -49.27 -28.23 1.58
N ILE A 1148 -48.36 -27.28 1.43
CA ILE A 1148 -47.09 -27.23 2.18
C ILE A 1148 -47.14 -26.11 3.22
N GLU A 1149 -46.82 -26.41 4.48
CA GLU A 1149 -46.79 -25.42 5.56
C GLU A 1149 -45.43 -24.70 5.62
N PHE A 1150 -44.32 -25.44 5.51
CA PHE A 1150 -42.93 -24.95 5.61
C PHE A 1150 -42.09 -25.30 4.35
N PRO A 1151 -42.23 -24.54 3.24
CA PRO A 1151 -41.62 -24.89 1.96
C PRO A 1151 -40.08 -24.82 1.93
N GLU A 1152 -39.46 -24.04 2.82
CA GLU A 1152 -38.00 -23.96 2.88
C GLU A 1152 -37.38 -25.09 3.71
N LYS A 1153 -38.04 -25.48 4.82
CA LYS A 1153 -37.55 -26.53 5.72
C LYS A 1153 -37.81 -27.95 5.23
N MET A 1154 -38.75 -28.14 4.30
CA MET A 1154 -39.12 -29.46 3.80
C MET A 1154 -38.00 -30.23 3.08
N PHE A 1155 -36.92 -29.52 2.70
CA PHE A 1155 -35.74 -30.10 2.08
C PHE A 1155 -34.57 -30.28 3.07
N GLU A 1156 -34.72 -29.87 4.33
CA GLU A 1156 -33.72 -30.13 5.38
C GLU A 1156 -33.71 -31.63 5.74
N PRO A 1157 -32.54 -32.25 5.92
CA PRO A 1157 -32.45 -33.63 6.41
C PRO A 1157 -33.19 -33.78 7.74
N PHE A 1158 -33.93 -34.87 7.92
CA PHE A 1158 -34.72 -35.19 9.13
C PHE A 1158 -35.95 -34.32 9.40
N PHE A 1159 -36.24 -33.32 8.56
CA PHE A 1159 -37.47 -32.56 8.67
C PHE A 1159 -38.63 -33.33 8.04
N THR A 1160 -39.66 -33.65 8.83
CA THR A 1160 -40.88 -34.31 8.34
C THR A 1160 -42.11 -33.83 9.08
N THR A 1161 -43.26 -33.85 8.39
CA THR A 1161 -44.58 -33.61 8.98
C THR A 1161 -45.37 -34.90 9.18
N LYS A 1162 -44.77 -36.07 8.89
CA LYS A 1162 -45.40 -37.39 8.97
C LYS A 1162 -44.96 -38.13 10.24
N GLU A 1163 -45.90 -38.74 10.98
CA GLU A 1163 -45.60 -39.49 12.22
C GLU A 1163 -44.58 -40.64 12.04
N ASN A 1164 -44.51 -41.25 10.85
CA ASN A 1164 -43.59 -42.36 10.53
C ASN A 1164 -42.59 -42.04 9.41
N GLY A 1165 -42.39 -40.75 9.07
CA GLY A 1165 -41.50 -40.33 7.99
C GLY A 1165 -40.12 -39.94 8.51
N MET A 1166 -39.03 -40.40 7.88
CA MET A 1166 -37.66 -40.02 8.30
C MET A 1166 -37.23 -38.62 7.82
N GLY A 1167 -38.06 -37.91 7.03
CA GLY A 1167 -37.71 -36.59 6.46
C GLY A 1167 -36.60 -36.59 5.40
N MET A 1168 -36.00 -37.74 5.08
CA MET A 1168 -34.84 -37.81 4.17
C MET A 1168 -35.19 -37.79 2.68
N GLY A 1169 -36.41 -38.15 2.28
CA GLY A 1169 -36.75 -38.36 0.87
C GLY A 1169 -36.62 -37.10 -0.01
N LEU A 1170 -37.04 -35.94 0.48
CA LEU A 1170 -36.96 -34.67 -0.27
C LEU A 1170 -35.55 -34.06 -0.25
N ALA A 1171 -34.82 -34.23 0.86
CA ALA A 1171 -33.40 -33.85 0.95
C ALA A 1171 -32.54 -34.65 -0.06
N ILE A 1172 -32.81 -35.95 -0.22
CA ILE A 1172 -32.17 -36.79 -1.24
C ILE A 1172 -32.52 -36.31 -2.65
N CYS A 1173 -33.78 -35.96 -2.91
CA CYS A 1173 -34.18 -35.43 -4.22
C CYS A 1173 -33.44 -34.13 -4.56
N ARG A 1174 -33.28 -33.23 -3.59
CA ARG A 1174 -32.53 -31.98 -3.76
C ARG A 1174 -31.07 -32.25 -4.09
N SER A 1175 -30.42 -33.13 -3.31
CA SER A 1175 -29.03 -33.52 -3.50
C SER A 1175 -28.78 -34.13 -4.88
N ILE A 1176 -29.66 -35.04 -5.34
CA ILE A 1176 -29.55 -35.64 -6.68
C ILE A 1176 -29.68 -34.59 -7.79
N VAL A 1177 -30.68 -33.69 -7.69
CA VAL A 1177 -30.89 -32.64 -8.69
C VAL A 1177 -29.71 -31.65 -8.75
N GLU A 1178 -29.21 -31.21 -7.59
CA GLU A 1178 -28.07 -30.30 -7.49
C GLU A 1178 -26.78 -30.94 -8.01
N LEU A 1179 -26.57 -32.25 -7.76
CA LEU A 1179 -25.44 -32.99 -8.34
C LEU A 1179 -25.46 -32.98 -9.87
N HIS A 1180 -26.63 -32.93 -10.50
CA HIS A 1180 -26.78 -32.82 -11.95
C HIS A 1180 -26.73 -31.38 -12.47
N GLY A 1181 -26.30 -30.42 -11.65
CA GLY A 1181 -26.24 -28.99 -12.00
C GLY A 1181 -27.61 -28.31 -12.04
N GLY A 1182 -28.63 -28.97 -11.48
CA GLY A 1182 -30.01 -28.52 -11.42
C GLY A 1182 -30.40 -27.82 -10.13
N ARG A 1183 -31.68 -27.41 -10.03
CA ARG A 1183 -32.27 -26.86 -8.80
C ARG A 1183 -33.63 -27.49 -8.53
N LEU A 1184 -33.97 -27.79 -7.27
CA LEU A 1184 -35.29 -28.27 -6.82
C LEU A 1184 -35.90 -27.27 -5.81
N TRP A 1185 -37.18 -26.93 -5.97
CA TRP A 1185 -37.95 -26.10 -5.04
C TRP A 1185 -39.43 -26.49 -5.03
N ALA A 1186 -40.24 -25.86 -4.17
CA ALA A 1186 -41.67 -26.12 -4.07
C ALA A 1186 -42.49 -24.82 -4.07
N GLU A 1187 -43.70 -24.89 -4.63
CA GLU A 1187 -44.68 -23.80 -4.71
C GLU A 1187 -46.04 -24.27 -4.16
N LYS A 1188 -46.80 -23.34 -3.59
CA LYS A 1188 -48.15 -23.61 -3.05
C LYS A 1188 -49.20 -23.48 -4.15
N ASN A 1189 -50.08 -24.47 -4.29
CA ASN A 1189 -51.22 -24.38 -5.20
C ASN A 1189 -52.42 -23.74 -4.49
N ASN A 1190 -53.21 -22.94 -5.22
CA ASN A 1190 -54.45 -22.33 -4.72
C ASN A 1190 -55.66 -23.00 -5.43
N PRO A 1191 -56.69 -23.50 -4.71
CA PRO A 1191 -56.94 -23.37 -3.27
C PRO A 1191 -56.31 -24.44 -2.36
N HIS A 1192 -55.82 -25.59 -2.87
CA HIS A 1192 -55.12 -26.63 -2.10
C HIS A 1192 -54.06 -27.35 -2.96
N GLY A 1193 -53.03 -27.94 -2.33
CA GLY A 1193 -52.00 -28.77 -2.97
C GLY A 1193 -50.62 -28.11 -3.07
N ALA A 1194 -49.68 -28.82 -3.67
CA ALA A 1194 -48.30 -28.36 -3.86
C ALA A 1194 -47.77 -28.67 -5.26
N THR A 1195 -46.86 -27.83 -5.75
CA THR A 1195 -46.10 -28.10 -6.97
C THR A 1195 -44.60 -28.14 -6.65
N LEU A 1196 -43.98 -29.30 -6.83
CA LEU A 1196 -42.54 -29.50 -6.71
C LEU A 1196 -41.91 -29.35 -8.09
N ILE A 1197 -40.92 -28.47 -8.21
CA ILE A 1197 -40.32 -28.09 -9.50
C ILE A 1197 -38.82 -28.34 -9.45
N PHE A 1198 -38.28 -29.04 -10.43
CA PHE A 1198 -36.85 -29.12 -10.63
C PHE A 1198 -36.39 -28.84 -12.06
N THR A 1199 -35.17 -28.30 -12.19
CA THR A 1199 -34.52 -28.02 -13.47
C THR A 1199 -33.28 -28.87 -13.67
N LEU A 1200 -32.97 -29.23 -14.91
CA LEU A 1200 -31.74 -29.90 -15.31
C LEU A 1200 -31.10 -29.15 -16.50
N PRO A 1201 -29.81 -28.76 -16.42
CA PRO A 1201 -29.17 -27.94 -17.46
C PRO A 1201 -28.92 -28.72 -18.75
N ILE A 1202 -28.93 -28.01 -19.88
CA ILE A 1202 -28.53 -28.52 -21.18
C ILE A 1202 -27.04 -28.20 -21.34
N GLU A 1203 -26.18 -29.22 -21.41
CA GLU A 1203 -24.76 -29.00 -21.66
C GLU A 1203 -24.53 -28.49 -23.10
N THR A 1204 -24.21 -27.21 -23.24
CA THR A 1204 -23.60 -26.65 -24.45
C THR A 1204 -22.19 -27.22 -24.57
N LYS A 1205 -21.91 -27.99 -25.64
CA LYS A 1205 -20.54 -28.31 -26.04
C LYS A 1205 -19.74 -27.01 -26.11
N ALA A 1206 -18.77 -26.83 -25.22
CA ALA A 1206 -17.74 -25.82 -25.39
C ALA A 1206 -17.04 -26.13 -26.72
N ALA A 1207 -16.99 -25.15 -27.63
CA ALA A 1207 -16.16 -25.22 -28.82
C ALA A 1207 -14.71 -25.36 -28.35
N SER A 1208 -14.08 -26.46 -28.77
CA SER A 1208 -12.67 -26.78 -28.52
C SER A 1208 -11.73 -25.78 -29.15
#